data_AF-A0A8H7NJB0-F1
#
_entry.id   AF-A0A8H7NJB0-F1
#
_cell.length_a   1.000
_cell.length_b   1.000
_cell.length_c   1.000
_cell.angle_alpha   90.00
_cell.angle_beta   90.00
_cell.angle_gamma   90.00
#
_symmetry.space_group_name_H-M   'P 1'
#
loop_
_entity.id
_entity.type
_entity.pdbx_description
1 polymer ?
#
loop_
_entity_poly.entity_id
_entity_poly.type
_entity_poly.pdbx_seq_one_letter_code
_entity_poly.pdbx_strand_id
1 'polypeptide(L)'
;MASEKITVESLPSLLENDTRVKLAGVDVDGILRGKLVSKSKFLSIATSGFGFCSVIFGWDMHDQTYMRELSISNAENGYRDILAVPDLDSFRRIPWEHNVPFFLVSFFDPDTKAPLSACPRGLLKTQLDKLSAKGYGAMAGAEYEFYQFKNPDPNSSSPAAFLRDNPPHQLPSLTEGMFGYSLTRTVHNQEYFYDVFDTCAAFKCDIEGWHTESGPGVFEAALQFGEILGMADRASLFKYVVKSVGTRHGITPCFMAKPKHGLPGNSGHMHVSLVDSSGKNLLARETPEENPQWKDIAGLSDLGRHFLAGILEGLPDIMPILAPTINSYKRLVENFWAPVTVSWGLEHRAASIRLIAPPTSKASATRFEIRVPGADTNPYFVLAAILGLGWRGVERKLAIPCPPLAADQSIGGTGDQGQRLAKSLKDATQRFMSKDSIAREVFGDEFVDHFGGTRENEVRLFDEAVTDWEMKRYIETTVLAIANHHDFCIDIRIGLCIGHFCLCTRLPGRDSSHASEAHLHERHGLAPVLTEHETILVNSFDNVTLDQWSNYYGHQNKLAGLGYEAAQWTADRFRENGFETRLDEYQVFLTYPLKQELSVTWANGTSEPVNLAEPVLEEDDVTGRPDNQPTFHGFSGSGTGTGEFIYAGRGTLLDFQRLDELGVEIKGKIAIMRYGGPFRGLKVKNAEQFGAVGAIIYSDPGDDGNITAANGYDHYPNGPARHPNSVQKGSTLFLSSRPGDPTTPGYASHEGVPRASHEDVVPGIPSLPLSFASAQPLLKALNGHGSTAAEVNRTRWVGGLDVDYSTGPAPGVTLTITNEMEEKITPIWNVIGYINGSNPEDTVVLGNHRDTWMIGGNGDPNSGSAIVVELTKAVKKLVDSGWKPKRNLVVASWDAEEYGLIGSTEWVEDNANWLTETAVAYLNIDVGVSGPHVDLSATPELHQIGGELFKKVIFPNKGAYNETLYDSWVRDYEGIVGVLGSGSDYTSFLHYGISSLDVGSGGGPNDPIWHYHSNYDSYHWMSTFGDPGFHQHAAVGQYLSLLTFHLLDDQVLPIDVQNYAVELRAYRDDLIEVIDQYGATIDLTDLSDAIEEFALRAEEVKKLEVSALGLHDEAQIQLANSKYRDFQRGFVSQGGLPDREFFRHVVNAPGLDTGYAAVTFPGITEGVQYDRLDDAKAWVSKTANGIRRAGEILRV
;
A
#
# COMPACT_ATOMS: atom_id res chain seq x y z
N MET A 1 -25.55 -37.30 43.68
CA MET A 1 -26.98 -37.70 43.66
C MET A 1 -27.28 -38.08 42.23
N ALA A 2 -27.72 -39.31 41.96
CA ALA A 2 -28.14 -39.71 40.62
C ALA A 2 -29.29 -38.78 40.21
N SER A 3 -29.09 -37.91 39.22
CA SER A 3 -30.18 -37.09 38.70
C SER A 3 -31.27 -38.05 38.24
N GLU A 4 -32.49 -37.84 38.71
CA GLU A 4 -33.66 -38.61 38.29
C GLU A 4 -33.68 -38.68 36.76
N LYS A 5 -33.66 -39.90 36.20
CA LYS A 5 -33.59 -40.09 34.75
C LYS A 5 -34.81 -39.42 34.12
N ILE A 6 -34.59 -38.51 33.17
CA ILE A 6 -35.67 -37.79 32.51
C ILE A 6 -36.34 -38.76 31.55
N THR A 7 -37.64 -39.01 31.76
CA THR A 7 -38.46 -39.88 30.92
C THR A 7 -39.58 -39.06 30.31
N VAL A 8 -40.24 -39.62 29.29
CA VAL A 8 -41.37 -38.96 28.63
C VAL A 8 -42.49 -38.66 29.63
N GLU A 9 -42.69 -39.55 30.61
CA GLU A 9 -43.68 -39.41 31.67
C GLU A 9 -43.34 -38.29 32.67
N SER A 10 -42.05 -38.00 32.88
CA SER A 10 -41.62 -36.93 33.80
C SER A 10 -41.57 -35.54 33.15
N LEU A 11 -41.61 -35.44 31.81
CA LEU A 11 -41.53 -34.16 31.09
C LEU A 11 -42.61 -33.12 31.45
N PRO A 12 -43.91 -33.48 31.59
CA PRO A 12 -44.93 -32.48 31.93
C PRO A 12 -44.68 -31.79 33.28
N SER A 13 -44.19 -32.56 34.26
CA SER A 13 -43.82 -32.08 35.60
C SER A 13 -42.52 -31.30 35.56
N LEU A 14 -41.49 -31.81 34.86
CA LEU A 14 -40.20 -31.12 34.71
C LEU A 14 -40.35 -29.72 34.10
N LEU A 15 -41.29 -29.58 33.16
CA LEU A 15 -41.55 -28.36 32.41
C LEU A 15 -42.77 -27.59 32.92
N GLU A 16 -43.27 -27.86 34.13
CA GLU A 16 -44.53 -27.29 34.64
C GLU A 16 -44.61 -25.76 34.50
N ASN A 17 -43.49 -25.08 34.76
CA ASN A 17 -43.35 -23.61 34.76
C ASN A 17 -42.82 -23.04 33.43
N ASP A 18 -42.56 -23.88 32.43
CA ASP A 18 -42.00 -23.47 31.15
C ASP A 18 -43.08 -23.32 30.08
N THR A 19 -42.97 -22.30 29.23
CA THR A 19 -43.90 -22.07 28.09
C THR A 19 -43.33 -22.57 26.76
N ARG A 20 -42.01 -22.74 26.69
CA ARG A 20 -41.25 -22.99 25.47
C ARG A 20 -39.99 -23.81 25.76
N VAL A 21 -39.50 -24.53 24.76
CA VAL A 21 -38.32 -25.39 24.83
C VAL A 21 -37.47 -25.14 23.57
N LYS A 22 -36.15 -25.01 23.72
CA LYS A 22 -35.22 -24.89 22.60
C LYS A 22 -34.66 -26.27 22.27
N LEU A 23 -34.69 -26.63 20.99
CA LEU A 23 -34.17 -27.90 20.46
C LEU A 23 -33.10 -27.58 19.43
N ALA A 24 -31.97 -28.28 19.47
CA ALA A 24 -30.95 -28.11 18.44
C ALA A 24 -30.18 -29.38 18.13
N GLY A 25 -29.82 -29.54 16.86
CA GLY A 25 -28.88 -30.55 16.40
C GLY A 25 -27.59 -29.88 15.94
N VAL A 26 -26.56 -30.68 15.72
CA VAL A 26 -25.27 -30.22 15.20
C VAL A 26 -25.17 -30.63 13.74
N ASP A 27 -24.85 -29.70 12.85
CA ASP A 27 -24.61 -30.00 11.44
C ASP A 27 -23.17 -30.52 11.20
N VAL A 28 -22.81 -30.75 9.93
CA VAL A 28 -21.51 -31.31 9.57
C VAL A 28 -20.33 -30.44 10.01
N ASP A 29 -20.47 -29.12 10.00
CA ASP A 29 -19.43 -28.15 10.36
C ASP A 29 -19.39 -27.86 11.87
N GLY A 30 -20.22 -28.53 12.66
CA GLY A 30 -20.24 -28.36 14.11
C GLY A 30 -21.09 -27.17 14.57
N ILE A 31 -21.91 -26.60 13.69
CA ILE A 31 -22.80 -25.47 14.00
C ILE A 31 -24.10 -26.00 14.62
N LEU A 32 -24.55 -25.32 15.68
CA LEU A 32 -25.77 -25.67 16.39
C LEU A 32 -26.99 -25.11 15.64
N ARG A 33 -27.77 -25.99 15.00
CA ARG A 33 -28.98 -25.64 14.21
C ARG A 33 -30.23 -26.04 14.99
N GLY A 34 -31.14 -25.09 15.25
CA GLY A 34 -32.24 -25.35 16.19
C GLY A 34 -33.49 -24.50 16.02
N LYS A 35 -34.52 -24.84 16.81
CA LYS A 35 -35.82 -24.16 16.85
C LYS A 35 -36.28 -23.95 18.30
N LEU A 36 -36.98 -22.86 18.55
CA LEU A 36 -37.74 -22.64 19.79
C LEU A 36 -39.18 -23.10 19.56
N VAL A 37 -39.63 -24.08 20.34
CA VAL A 37 -40.98 -24.67 20.21
C VAL A 37 -41.80 -24.43 21.46
N SER A 38 -43.13 -24.41 21.33
CA SER A 38 -44.02 -24.34 22.51
C SER A 38 -43.90 -25.62 23.35
N LYS A 39 -44.14 -25.51 24.66
CA LYS A 39 -44.19 -26.68 25.56
C LYS A 39 -45.13 -27.77 25.04
N SER A 40 -46.33 -27.39 24.58
CA SER A 40 -47.31 -28.34 24.04
C SER A 40 -46.79 -29.08 22.81
N LYS A 41 -46.12 -28.38 21.90
CA LYS A 41 -45.48 -28.99 20.73
C LYS A 41 -44.35 -29.93 21.17
N PHE A 42 -43.48 -29.51 22.07
CA PHE A 42 -42.38 -30.35 22.58
C PHE A 42 -42.89 -31.66 23.18
N LEU A 43 -43.89 -31.60 24.07
CA LEU A 43 -44.48 -32.80 24.67
C LEU A 43 -45.05 -33.77 23.61
N SER A 44 -45.63 -33.24 22.52
CA SER A 44 -46.16 -34.09 21.43
C SER A 44 -45.09 -34.74 20.54
N ILE A 45 -43.85 -34.23 20.55
CA ILE A 45 -42.77 -34.67 19.65
C ILE A 45 -41.60 -35.33 20.41
N ALA A 46 -41.64 -35.34 21.75
CA ALA A 46 -40.54 -35.79 22.61
C ALA A 46 -40.06 -37.22 22.29
N THR A 47 -40.98 -38.11 21.89
CA THR A 47 -40.66 -39.50 21.50
C THR A 47 -40.72 -39.72 20.00
N SER A 48 -41.76 -39.19 19.34
CA SER A 48 -42.02 -39.44 17.92
C SER A 48 -41.10 -38.65 16.98
N GLY A 49 -40.41 -37.65 17.50
CA GLY A 49 -39.66 -36.67 16.72
C GLY A 49 -40.55 -35.72 15.92
N PHE A 50 -39.91 -34.89 15.12
CA PHE A 50 -40.54 -33.89 14.26
C PHE A 50 -39.75 -33.68 12.97
N GLY A 51 -40.40 -33.11 11.95
CA GLY A 51 -39.75 -32.73 10.70
C GLY A 51 -38.76 -31.59 10.89
N PHE A 52 -37.54 -31.81 10.42
CA PHE A 52 -36.49 -30.80 10.31
C PHE A 52 -36.04 -30.77 8.85
N CYS A 53 -35.93 -29.59 8.25
CA CYS A 53 -35.56 -29.51 6.83
C CYS A 53 -34.19 -30.15 6.60
N SER A 54 -34.08 -31.09 5.67
CA SER A 54 -32.82 -31.78 5.33
C SER A 54 -31.71 -30.83 4.89
N VAL A 55 -32.08 -29.61 4.48
CA VAL A 55 -31.18 -28.59 3.96
C VAL A 55 -30.05 -28.19 4.91
N ILE A 56 -30.17 -28.45 6.21
CA ILE A 56 -29.05 -28.28 7.16
C ILE A 56 -27.84 -29.20 6.86
N PHE A 57 -28.06 -30.25 6.06
CA PHE A 57 -27.03 -31.13 5.50
C PHE A 57 -26.82 -30.90 3.99
N GLY A 58 -27.48 -29.88 3.43
CA GLY A 58 -27.35 -29.42 2.04
C GLY A 58 -26.72 -28.03 1.90
N TRP A 59 -26.45 -27.35 3.02
CA TRP A 59 -25.87 -26.02 3.10
C TRP A 59 -24.50 -26.01 3.77
N ASP A 60 -23.65 -25.08 3.36
CA ASP A 60 -22.43 -24.71 4.06
C ASP A 60 -22.69 -23.81 5.28
N MET A 61 -21.61 -23.36 5.94
CA MET A 61 -21.69 -22.52 7.14
C MET A 61 -22.33 -21.13 6.93
N HIS A 62 -22.49 -20.69 5.68
CA HIS A 62 -23.13 -19.42 5.28
C HIS A 62 -24.49 -19.63 4.62
N ASP A 63 -25.08 -20.81 4.83
CA ASP A 63 -26.39 -21.21 4.29
C ASP A 63 -26.41 -21.22 2.74
N GLN A 64 -25.26 -21.41 2.09
CA GLN A 64 -25.17 -21.62 0.64
C GLN A 64 -25.29 -23.10 0.31
N THR A 65 -26.07 -23.44 -0.72
CA THR A 65 -26.22 -24.83 -1.18
C THR A 65 -24.92 -25.40 -1.70
N TYR A 66 -24.58 -26.60 -1.23
CA TYR A 66 -23.51 -27.38 -1.85
C TYR A 66 -23.83 -27.57 -3.33
N MET A 67 -22.85 -27.27 -4.16
CA MET A 67 -23.05 -27.28 -5.60
C MET A 67 -23.21 -28.69 -6.17
N ARG A 68 -22.58 -29.68 -5.52
CA ARG A 68 -22.92 -31.08 -5.70
C ARG A 68 -24.10 -31.39 -4.80
N GLU A 69 -25.21 -31.80 -5.39
CA GLU A 69 -26.31 -32.32 -4.59
C GLU A 69 -25.87 -33.58 -3.84
N LEU A 70 -26.02 -33.55 -2.51
CA LEU A 70 -25.63 -34.65 -1.63
C LEU A 70 -26.83 -35.52 -1.31
N SER A 71 -26.58 -36.78 -0.97
CA SER A 71 -27.61 -37.82 -0.81
C SER A 71 -28.75 -37.49 0.17
N ILE A 72 -28.50 -36.68 1.20
CA ILE A 72 -29.46 -36.37 2.26
C ILE A 72 -30.42 -35.24 1.86
N SER A 73 -29.91 -34.20 1.19
CA SER A 73 -30.65 -33.00 0.81
C SER A 73 -30.38 -32.67 -0.66
N ASN A 74 -31.33 -33.00 -1.54
CA ASN A 74 -31.21 -32.85 -2.99
C ASN A 74 -32.57 -32.66 -3.66
N ALA A 75 -32.56 -32.25 -4.92
CA ALA A 75 -33.75 -32.03 -5.72
C ALA A 75 -34.51 -33.33 -6.00
N GLU A 76 -33.82 -34.47 -6.15
CA GLU A 76 -34.45 -35.77 -6.41
C GLU A 76 -35.41 -36.19 -5.30
N ASN A 77 -35.06 -35.93 -4.03
CA ASN A 77 -35.91 -36.17 -2.88
C ASN A 77 -36.75 -34.94 -2.46
N GLY A 78 -36.63 -33.83 -3.19
CA GLY A 78 -37.40 -32.59 -3.00
C GLY A 78 -37.02 -31.80 -1.75
N TYR A 79 -35.77 -31.87 -1.27
CA TYR A 79 -35.32 -31.23 -0.03
C TYR A 79 -36.22 -31.57 1.18
N ARG A 80 -36.64 -32.84 1.25
CA ARG A 80 -37.62 -33.34 2.22
C ARG A 80 -37.21 -33.07 3.67
N ASP A 81 -38.17 -33.11 4.58
CA ASP A 81 -37.87 -33.12 6.02
C ASP A 81 -37.22 -34.46 6.43
N ILE A 82 -36.16 -34.36 7.23
CA ILE A 82 -35.58 -35.45 8.02
C ILE A 82 -36.22 -35.51 9.40
N LEU A 83 -36.13 -36.66 10.06
CA LEU A 83 -36.70 -36.85 11.39
C LEU A 83 -35.71 -36.41 12.48
N ALA A 84 -36.02 -35.34 13.21
CA ALA A 84 -35.28 -34.94 14.40
C ALA A 84 -35.95 -35.49 15.67
N VAL A 85 -35.20 -36.22 16.49
CA VAL A 85 -35.70 -36.81 17.76
C VAL A 85 -34.92 -36.23 18.94
N PRO A 86 -35.59 -35.59 19.92
CA PRO A 86 -34.94 -35.09 21.13
C PRO A 86 -34.32 -36.21 21.98
N ASP A 87 -33.11 -35.98 22.47
CA ASP A 87 -32.44 -36.84 23.45
C ASP A 87 -32.70 -36.30 24.86
N LEU A 88 -33.53 -36.99 25.64
CA LEU A 88 -33.94 -36.53 26.96
C LEU A 88 -32.79 -36.48 27.97
N ASP A 89 -31.75 -37.31 27.77
CA ASP A 89 -30.57 -37.34 28.64
C ASP A 89 -29.67 -36.11 28.40
N SER A 90 -29.89 -35.36 27.31
CA SER A 90 -29.17 -34.12 26.98
C SER A 90 -29.75 -32.87 27.64
N PHE A 91 -30.74 -33.00 28.53
CA PHE A 91 -31.43 -31.86 29.15
C PHE A 91 -30.49 -30.89 29.88
N ARG A 92 -30.60 -29.62 29.50
CA ARG A 92 -29.92 -28.47 30.10
C ARG A 92 -30.90 -27.29 30.19
N ARG A 93 -30.55 -26.26 30.97
CA ARG A 93 -31.26 -24.96 30.97
C ARG A 93 -30.27 -23.89 30.56
N ILE A 94 -30.61 -23.03 29.60
CA ILE A 94 -29.73 -21.99 29.08
C ILE A 94 -29.71 -20.80 30.05
N PRO A 95 -28.65 -20.60 30.84
CA PRO A 95 -28.67 -19.63 31.94
C PRO A 95 -28.70 -18.17 31.45
N TRP A 96 -28.17 -17.87 30.26
CA TRP A 96 -28.21 -16.53 29.67
C TRP A 96 -29.51 -16.22 28.90
N GLU A 97 -30.44 -17.17 28.81
CA GLU A 97 -31.76 -16.98 28.18
C GLU A 97 -32.88 -17.29 29.17
N HIS A 98 -32.83 -16.71 30.37
CA HIS A 98 -33.85 -16.89 31.41
C HIS A 98 -34.13 -18.37 31.74
N ASN A 99 -33.10 -19.21 31.73
CA ASN A 99 -33.19 -20.65 32.04
C ASN A 99 -34.12 -21.46 31.14
N VAL A 100 -34.27 -21.08 29.86
CA VAL A 100 -35.05 -21.84 28.88
C VAL A 100 -34.56 -23.30 28.80
N PRO A 101 -35.49 -24.30 28.88
CA PRO A 101 -35.18 -25.72 28.66
C PRO A 101 -34.54 -25.98 27.30
N PHE A 102 -33.48 -26.78 27.28
CA PHE A 102 -32.72 -27.12 26.08
C PHE A 102 -32.48 -28.63 25.97
N PHE A 103 -32.67 -29.17 24.77
CA PHE A 103 -32.35 -30.55 24.42
C PHE A 103 -31.62 -30.60 23.08
N LEU A 104 -30.64 -31.49 22.98
CA LEU A 104 -30.05 -31.90 21.72
C LEU A 104 -30.97 -32.88 20.99
N VAL A 105 -30.90 -32.88 19.66
CA VAL A 105 -31.61 -33.85 18.81
C VAL A 105 -30.62 -34.70 18.02
N SER A 106 -31.04 -35.93 17.71
CA SER A 106 -30.41 -36.77 16.68
C SER A 106 -31.28 -36.82 15.44
N PHE A 107 -30.66 -36.96 14.27
CA PHE A 107 -31.35 -36.98 12.98
C PHE A 107 -31.42 -38.39 12.40
N PHE A 108 -32.59 -38.72 11.86
CA PHE A 108 -32.93 -40.03 11.32
C PHE A 108 -33.60 -39.89 9.95
N ASP A 109 -33.44 -40.91 9.12
CA ASP A 109 -34.16 -41.01 7.86
C ASP A 109 -35.67 -41.17 8.13
N PRO A 110 -36.53 -40.39 7.45
CA PRO A 110 -37.96 -40.37 7.76
C PRO A 110 -38.68 -41.68 7.42
N ASP A 111 -38.16 -42.48 6.48
CA ASP A 111 -38.83 -43.69 5.98
C ASP A 111 -38.33 -44.93 6.72
N THR A 112 -37.00 -45.11 6.79
CA THR A 112 -36.34 -46.26 7.40
C THR A 112 -36.19 -46.15 8.92
N LYS A 113 -36.27 -44.91 9.45
CA LYS A 113 -35.95 -44.58 10.85
C LYS A 113 -34.51 -44.90 11.25
N ALA A 114 -33.63 -45.20 10.29
CA ALA A 114 -32.21 -45.39 10.54
C ALA A 114 -31.53 -44.06 10.90
N PRO A 115 -30.49 -44.06 11.75
CA PRO A 115 -29.68 -42.86 11.99
C PRO A 115 -29.11 -42.33 10.67
N LEU A 116 -29.17 -41.02 10.45
CA LEU A 116 -28.53 -40.43 9.27
C LEU A 116 -27.01 -40.53 9.40
N SER A 117 -26.36 -40.92 8.30
CA SER A 117 -24.90 -41.03 8.20
C SER A 117 -24.20 -39.72 8.56
N ALA A 118 -24.71 -38.57 8.11
CA ALA A 118 -24.15 -37.25 8.40
C ALA A 118 -24.50 -36.68 9.78
N CYS A 119 -25.34 -37.35 10.58
CA CYS A 119 -25.66 -36.87 11.92
C CYS A 119 -24.45 -37.03 12.85
N PRO A 120 -23.82 -35.96 13.36
CA PRO A 120 -22.59 -36.09 14.15
C PRO A 120 -22.78 -36.89 15.44
N ARG A 121 -23.83 -36.55 16.20
CA ARG A 121 -24.22 -37.29 17.41
C ARG A 121 -24.53 -38.76 17.11
N GLY A 122 -25.23 -39.02 15.99
CA GLY A 122 -25.59 -40.36 15.54
C GLY A 122 -24.38 -41.21 15.18
N LEU A 123 -23.43 -40.65 14.43
CA LEU A 123 -22.22 -41.36 14.00
C LEU A 123 -21.36 -41.80 15.19
N LEU A 124 -21.15 -40.93 16.18
CA LEU A 124 -20.43 -41.28 17.41
C LEU A 124 -21.16 -42.37 18.18
N LYS A 125 -22.49 -42.26 18.31
CA LYS A 125 -23.30 -43.28 18.99
C LYS A 125 -23.17 -44.65 18.32
N THR A 126 -23.20 -44.70 16.99
CA THR A 126 -23.00 -45.95 16.24
C THR A 126 -21.65 -46.61 16.53
N GLN A 127 -20.56 -45.84 16.68
CA GLN A 127 -19.27 -46.41 17.06
C GLN A 127 -19.24 -46.86 18.52
N LEU A 128 -19.86 -46.08 19.43
CA LEU A 128 -19.98 -46.46 20.84
C LEU A 128 -20.81 -47.73 21.05
N ASP A 129 -21.87 -47.92 20.25
CA ASP A 129 -22.71 -49.12 20.30
C ASP A 129 -21.92 -50.38 19.94
N LYS A 130 -20.94 -50.31 19.01
CA LYS A 130 -20.04 -51.43 18.68
C LYS A 130 -19.18 -51.85 19.88
N LEU A 131 -18.65 -50.90 20.63
CA LEU A 131 -17.89 -51.16 21.86
C LEU A 131 -18.79 -51.68 22.98
N SER A 132 -19.97 -51.07 23.13
CA SER A 132 -20.97 -51.46 24.14
C SER A 132 -21.44 -52.90 23.95
N ALA A 133 -21.57 -53.35 22.70
CA ALA A 133 -21.89 -54.75 22.37
C ALA A 133 -20.82 -55.76 22.85
N LYS A 134 -19.60 -55.29 23.17
CA LYS A 134 -18.53 -56.09 23.79
C LYS A 134 -18.40 -55.86 25.30
N GLY A 135 -19.29 -55.07 25.90
CA GLY A 135 -19.26 -54.72 27.31
C GLY A 135 -18.27 -53.62 27.66
N TYR A 136 -17.82 -52.83 26.67
CA TYR A 136 -16.87 -51.74 26.86
C TYR A 136 -17.54 -50.38 26.71
N GLY A 137 -17.12 -49.42 27.53
CA GLY A 137 -17.43 -48.00 27.41
C GLY A 137 -16.20 -47.19 27.00
N ALA A 138 -16.38 -45.88 26.82
CA ALA A 138 -15.31 -44.98 26.48
C ALA A 138 -15.47 -43.63 27.19
N MET A 139 -14.35 -43.13 27.71
CA MET A 139 -14.22 -41.82 28.34
C MET A 139 -13.44 -40.89 27.42
N ALA A 140 -13.73 -39.60 27.45
CA ALA A 140 -12.99 -38.60 26.71
C ALA A 140 -12.74 -37.31 27.51
N GLY A 141 -11.77 -36.54 27.04
CA GLY A 141 -11.44 -35.18 27.42
C GLY A 141 -11.25 -34.31 26.17
N ALA A 142 -11.50 -33.01 26.26
CA ALA A 142 -11.28 -32.07 25.17
C ALA A 142 -10.60 -30.81 25.70
N GLU A 143 -9.50 -30.40 25.07
CA GLU A 143 -8.78 -29.17 25.37
C GLU A 143 -8.82 -28.27 24.12
N TYR A 144 -9.27 -27.03 24.28
CA TYR A 144 -9.39 -26.06 23.20
C TYR A 144 -8.57 -24.81 23.48
N GLU A 145 -7.65 -24.51 22.57
CA GLU A 145 -7.02 -23.20 22.43
C GLU A 145 -7.87 -22.34 21.48
N PHE A 146 -8.10 -21.07 21.80
CA PHE A 146 -8.84 -20.17 20.94
C PHE A 146 -8.47 -18.69 21.15
N TYR A 147 -8.51 -17.93 20.06
CA TYR A 147 -8.25 -16.49 20.09
C TYR A 147 -9.49 -15.75 20.56
N GLN A 148 -9.25 -14.69 21.31
CA GLN A 148 -10.25 -13.77 21.80
C GLN A 148 -9.93 -12.39 21.23
N PHE A 149 -10.87 -11.82 20.47
CA PHE A 149 -10.74 -10.49 19.88
C PHE A 149 -11.66 -9.49 20.57
N LYS A 150 -11.25 -8.22 20.66
CA LYS A 150 -12.17 -7.15 21.03
C LYS A 150 -13.04 -6.82 19.82
N ASN A 151 -14.32 -6.61 20.05
CA ASN A 151 -15.20 -6.13 18.99
C ASN A 151 -14.90 -4.65 18.72
N PRO A 152 -14.46 -4.26 17.50
CA PRO A 152 -14.08 -2.88 17.20
C PRO A 152 -15.25 -1.90 17.27
N ASP A 153 -16.46 -2.39 17.01
CA ASP A 153 -17.69 -1.61 17.16
C ASP A 153 -18.46 -2.12 18.39
N PRO A 154 -18.57 -1.33 19.46
CA PRO A 154 -19.31 -1.70 20.67
C PRO A 154 -20.82 -1.83 20.44
N ASN A 155 -21.36 -1.32 19.31
CA ASN A 155 -22.77 -1.43 18.95
C ASN A 155 -23.06 -2.60 18.00
N SER A 156 -22.03 -3.26 17.47
CA SER A 156 -22.19 -4.44 16.62
C SER A 156 -22.19 -5.72 17.47
N SER A 157 -22.95 -6.73 17.07
CA SER A 157 -22.93 -8.07 17.69
C SER A 157 -21.89 -9.00 17.04
N SER A 158 -21.19 -8.55 15.99
CA SER A 158 -20.24 -9.34 15.20
C SER A 158 -19.15 -8.47 14.56
N PRO A 159 -17.90 -8.95 14.46
CA PRO A 159 -16.85 -8.24 13.73
C PRO A 159 -17.01 -8.36 12.21
N ALA A 160 -18.02 -9.09 11.71
CA ALA A 160 -18.22 -9.29 10.27
C ALA A 160 -18.36 -7.96 9.49
N ALA A 161 -18.97 -6.93 10.09
CA ALA A 161 -19.06 -5.61 9.46
C ALA A 161 -17.68 -4.95 9.33
N PHE A 162 -16.92 -4.96 10.42
CA PHE A 162 -15.54 -4.46 10.43
C PHE A 162 -14.67 -5.20 9.41
N LEU A 163 -14.78 -6.53 9.33
CA LEU A 163 -14.00 -7.38 8.42
C LEU A 163 -14.39 -7.26 6.94
N ARG A 164 -15.51 -6.57 6.60
CA ARG A 164 -15.81 -6.22 5.20
C ARG A 164 -14.94 -5.07 4.72
N ASP A 165 -14.73 -4.10 5.60
CA ASP A 165 -14.12 -2.82 5.25
C ASP A 165 -12.65 -2.74 5.71
N ASN A 166 -12.21 -3.72 6.51
CA ASN A 166 -10.87 -3.75 7.12
C ASN A 166 -10.29 -5.17 7.04
N PRO A 167 -8.97 -5.31 6.80
CA PRO A 167 -8.34 -6.61 6.69
C PRO A 167 -8.28 -7.34 8.05
N PRO A 168 -8.34 -8.70 8.09
CA PRO A 168 -8.43 -9.47 9.33
C PRO A 168 -7.33 -9.26 10.38
N HIS A 169 -6.13 -8.79 9.97
CA HIS A 169 -5.03 -8.54 10.90
C HIS A 169 -5.25 -7.30 11.78
N GLN A 170 -6.12 -6.37 11.35
CA GLN A 170 -6.50 -5.20 12.14
C GLN A 170 -7.47 -5.53 13.28
N LEU A 171 -8.01 -6.75 13.32
CA LEU A 171 -8.88 -7.17 14.42
C LEU A 171 -8.07 -7.20 15.74
N PRO A 172 -8.40 -6.35 16.73
CA PRO A 172 -7.61 -6.18 17.94
C PRO A 172 -7.74 -7.40 18.86
N SER A 173 -6.60 -7.87 19.38
CA SER A 173 -6.56 -8.98 20.32
C SER A 173 -7.12 -8.55 21.69
N LEU A 174 -7.73 -9.46 22.44
CA LEU A 174 -8.24 -9.16 23.79
C LEU A 174 -7.11 -8.80 24.77
N THR A 175 -5.97 -9.47 24.63
CA THR A 175 -4.74 -9.23 25.39
C THR A 175 -3.54 -9.25 24.46
N GLU A 176 -2.49 -8.50 24.79
CA GLU A 176 -1.28 -8.40 23.95
C GLU A 176 -0.13 -9.30 24.39
N GLY A 177 0.73 -9.67 23.43
CA GLY A 177 1.98 -10.41 23.63
C GLY A 177 1.84 -11.93 23.81
N MET A 178 2.99 -12.61 23.91
CA MET A 178 3.11 -14.09 23.97
C MET A 178 3.14 -14.60 25.42
N PHE A 179 2.06 -14.41 26.19
CA PHE A 179 2.04 -14.68 27.63
C PHE A 179 1.13 -15.87 28.01
N GLY A 180 1.62 -17.10 27.82
CA GLY A 180 0.98 -18.31 28.34
C GLY A 180 1.03 -18.39 29.88
N TYR A 181 0.05 -19.07 30.48
CA TYR A 181 -0.08 -19.29 31.93
C TYR A 181 -0.08 -18.01 32.80
N SER A 182 -0.51 -16.88 32.24
CA SER A 182 -0.47 -15.59 32.92
C SER A 182 -1.74 -15.37 33.76
N LEU A 183 -1.55 -15.29 35.08
CA LEU A 183 -2.63 -14.94 36.01
C LEU A 183 -2.97 -13.45 36.01
N THR A 184 -2.09 -12.57 35.52
CA THR A 184 -2.34 -11.13 35.48
C THR A 184 -3.18 -10.72 34.27
N ARG A 185 -3.06 -11.44 33.15
CA ARG A 185 -3.83 -11.14 31.92
C ARG A 185 -5.33 -11.40 32.08
N THR A 186 -5.70 -12.41 32.84
CA THR A 186 -7.12 -12.73 33.10
C THR A 186 -7.78 -11.67 33.99
N VAL A 187 -7.01 -10.98 34.85
CA VAL A 187 -7.52 -9.87 35.69
C VAL A 187 -8.00 -8.69 34.85
N HIS A 188 -7.36 -8.40 33.71
CA HIS A 188 -7.76 -7.27 32.86
C HIS A 188 -9.15 -7.45 32.22
N ASN A 189 -9.66 -8.68 32.14
CA ASN A 189 -10.98 -9.01 31.61
C ASN A 189 -11.70 -10.01 32.54
N GLN A 190 -11.58 -9.77 33.85
CA GLN A 190 -11.96 -10.71 34.91
C GLN A 190 -13.43 -11.13 34.83
N GLU A 191 -14.32 -10.18 34.58
CA GLU A 191 -15.77 -10.45 34.52
C GLU A 191 -16.09 -11.43 33.40
N TYR A 192 -15.57 -11.21 32.19
CA TYR A 192 -15.73 -12.13 31.07
C TYR A 192 -15.14 -13.51 31.38
N PHE A 193 -13.92 -13.55 31.93
CA PHE A 193 -13.19 -14.77 32.21
C PHE A 193 -13.94 -15.68 33.21
N TYR A 194 -14.52 -15.11 34.27
CA TYR A 194 -15.30 -15.86 35.25
C TYR A 194 -16.73 -16.14 34.80
N ASP A 195 -17.38 -15.21 34.08
CA ASP A 195 -18.73 -15.44 33.56
C ASP A 195 -18.77 -16.61 32.58
N VAL A 196 -17.74 -16.80 31.74
CA VAL A 196 -17.60 -18.01 30.91
C VAL A 196 -17.50 -19.27 31.79
N PHE A 197 -16.65 -19.24 32.83
CA PHE A 197 -16.43 -20.39 33.72
C PHE A 197 -17.71 -20.79 34.46
N ASP A 198 -18.39 -19.83 35.07
CA ASP A 198 -19.62 -20.04 35.85
C ASP A 198 -20.79 -20.44 34.93
N THR A 199 -20.90 -19.82 33.76
CA THR A 199 -21.93 -20.14 32.76
C THR A 199 -21.75 -21.56 32.23
N CYS A 200 -20.50 -21.98 31.99
CA CYS A 200 -20.18 -23.35 31.61
C CYS A 200 -20.66 -24.35 32.67
N ALA A 201 -20.37 -24.12 33.96
CA ALA A 201 -20.87 -24.98 35.03
C ALA A 201 -22.41 -25.04 35.06
N ALA A 202 -23.09 -23.89 34.95
CA ALA A 202 -24.55 -23.83 34.94
C ALA A 202 -25.18 -24.54 33.72
N PHE A 203 -24.51 -24.54 32.57
CA PHE A 203 -24.97 -25.19 31.34
C PHE A 203 -24.47 -26.64 31.18
N LYS A 204 -23.83 -27.22 32.21
CA LYS A 204 -23.23 -28.57 32.20
C LYS A 204 -22.11 -28.73 31.16
N CYS A 205 -21.35 -27.66 30.94
CA CYS A 205 -20.16 -27.57 30.10
C CYS A 205 -18.88 -27.37 30.92
N ASP A 206 -18.78 -28.07 32.05
CA ASP A 206 -17.78 -27.85 33.09
C ASP A 206 -16.34 -27.79 32.54
N ILE A 207 -15.61 -26.76 33.00
CA ILE A 207 -14.20 -26.53 32.67
C ILE A 207 -13.34 -27.01 33.85
N GLU A 208 -12.35 -27.85 33.57
CA GLU A 208 -11.38 -28.38 34.55
C GLU A 208 -10.14 -27.47 34.66
N GLY A 209 -9.69 -26.90 33.55
CA GLY A 209 -8.58 -25.94 33.50
C GLY A 209 -8.88 -24.80 32.54
N TRP A 210 -8.53 -23.57 32.93
CA TRP A 210 -8.82 -22.34 32.18
C TRP A 210 -7.68 -21.35 32.40
N HIS A 211 -6.92 -21.03 31.35
CA HIS A 211 -5.76 -20.13 31.45
C HIS A 211 -5.47 -19.41 30.12
N THR A 212 -4.55 -18.44 30.15
CA THR A 212 -3.99 -17.88 28.92
C THR A 212 -2.98 -18.84 28.29
N GLU A 213 -2.91 -18.83 26.97
CA GLU A 213 -1.97 -19.64 26.18
C GLU A 213 -1.09 -18.72 25.31
N SER A 214 -0.09 -19.30 24.65
CA SER A 214 0.93 -18.64 23.85
C SER A 214 0.31 -17.95 22.64
N GLY A 215 0.04 -16.65 22.78
CA GLY A 215 -0.40 -15.78 21.69
C GLY A 215 -1.21 -14.59 22.22
N PRO A 216 -1.25 -13.48 21.46
CA PRO A 216 -2.04 -12.33 21.85
C PRO A 216 -3.54 -12.68 21.82
N GLY A 217 -4.14 -12.74 23.01
CA GLY A 217 -5.57 -13.00 23.19
C GLY A 217 -5.93 -14.49 23.18
N VAL A 218 -4.96 -15.40 23.28
CA VAL A 218 -5.23 -16.84 23.22
C VAL A 218 -5.51 -17.38 24.62
N PHE A 219 -6.64 -18.07 24.79
CA PHE A 219 -6.98 -18.83 26.00
C PHE A 219 -7.06 -20.32 25.71
N GLU A 220 -6.80 -21.14 26.71
CA GLU A 220 -7.00 -22.59 26.68
C GLU A 220 -8.04 -23.02 27.73
N ALA A 221 -9.00 -23.84 27.31
CA ALA A 221 -9.94 -24.55 28.17
C ALA A 221 -9.75 -26.06 28.08
N ALA A 222 -9.42 -26.68 29.20
CA ALA A 222 -9.57 -28.12 29.39
C ALA A 222 -10.96 -28.42 29.95
N LEU A 223 -11.79 -29.12 29.19
CA LEU A 223 -13.13 -29.52 29.64
C LEU A 223 -13.04 -30.72 30.57
N GLN A 224 -13.88 -30.73 31.61
CA GLN A 224 -13.89 -31.81 32.59
C GLN A 224 -14.15 -33.16 31.92
N PHE A 225 -13.25 -34.13 32.14
CA PHE A 225 -13.36 -35.45 31.52
C PHE A 225 -14.69 -36.15 31.85
N GLY A 226 -15.17 -37.02 30.95
CA GLY A 226 -16.44 -37.73 31.15
C GLY A 226 -16.70 -38.80 30.10
N GLU A 227 -17.91 -39.38 30.12
CA GLU A 227 -18.38 -40.33 29.10
C GLU A 227 -18.29 -39.69 27.70
N ILE A 228 -17.81 -40.45 26.71
CA ILE A 228 -17.39 -39.89 25.41
C ILE A 228 -18.50 -39.14 24.66
N LEU A 229 -19.75 -39.62 24.72
CA LEU A 229 -20.88 -38.95 24.09
C LEU A 229 -21.18 -37.63 24.81
N GLY A 230 -21.21 -37.64 26.14
CA GLY A 230 -21.40 -36.44 26.94
C GLY A 230 -20.28 -35.42 26.75
N MET A 231 -19.04 -35.87 26.59
CA MET A 231 -17.90 -35.01 26.27
C MET A 231 -18.05 -34.36 24.89
N ALA A 232 -18.51 -35.09 23.87
CA ALA A 232 -18.76 -34.51 22.55
C ALA A 232 -19.83 -33.39 22.61
N ASP A 233 -20.89 -33.60 23.41
CA ASP A 233 -21.89 -32.56 23.68
C ASP A 233 -21.25 -31.34 24.33
N ARG A 234 -20.44 -31.60 25.35
CA ARG A 234 -19.76 -30.59 26.14
C ARG A 234 -18.86 -29.73 25.26
N ALA A 235 -18.07 -30.38 24.41
CA ALA A 235 -17.15 -29.74 23.49
C ALA A 235 -17.85 -28.86 22.45
N SER A 236 -18.96 -29.33 21.85
CA SER A 236 -19.75 -28.52 20.93
C SER A 236 -20.46 -27.36 21.62
N LEU A 237 -21.07 -27.61 22.78
CA LEU A 237 -21.83 -26.60 23.53
C LEU A 237 -20.93 -25.57 24.22
N PHE A 238 -19.68 -25.93 24.56
CA PHE A 238 -18.69 -25.01 25.08
C PHE A 238 -18.46 -23.84 24.10
N LYS A 239 -18.27 -24.13 22.81
CA LYS A 239 -18.12 -23.08 21.77
C LYS A 239 -19.35 -22.16 21.74
N TYR A 240 -20.56 -22.71 21.93
CA TYR A 240 -21.80 -21.94 21.99
C TYR A 240 -21.89 -21.06 23.25
N VAL A 241 -21.50 -21.58 24.42
CA VAL A 241 -21.43 -20.83 25.67
C VAL A 241 -20.46 -19.64 25.52
N VAL A 242 -19.22 -19.91 25.12
CA VAL A 242 -18.16 -18.90 25.06
C VAL A 242 -18.54 -17.78 24.08
N LYS A 243 -19.10 -18.12 22.91
CA LYS A 243 -19.61 -17.13 21.95
C LYS A 243 -20.79 -16.33 22.50
N SER A 244 -21.75 -16.98 23.15
CA SER A 244 -22.94 -16.30 23.72
C SER A 244 -22.57 -15.35 24.85
N VAL A 245 -21.64 -15.75 25.71
CA VAL A 245 -21.11 -14.91 26.79
C VAL A 245 -20.27 -13.77 26.20
N GLY A 246 -19.37 -14.07 25.26
CA GLY A 246 -18.49 -13.08 24.61
C GLY A 246 -19.24 -11.88 24.03
N THR A 247 -20.36 -12.12 23.34
CA THR A 247 -21.19 -11.04 22.79
C THR A 247 -21.66 -10.05 23.86
N ARG A 248 -21.97 -10.50 25.08
CA ARG A 248 -22.39 -9.60 26.18
C ARG A 248 -21.25 -8.71 26.70
N HIS A 249 -20.01 -9.11 26.46
CA HIS A 249 -18.80 -8.42 26.91
C HIS A 249 -18.09 -7.67 25.76
N GLY A 250 -18.68 -7.60 24.57
CA GLY A 250 -18.02 -6.98 23.40
C GLY A 250 -16.78 -7.75 22.93
N ILE A 251 -16.74 -9.06 23.15
CA ILE A 251 -15.61 -9.95 22.83
C ILE A 251 -16.06 -10.96 21.78
N THR A 252 -15.20 -11.20 20.78
CA THR A 252 -15.41 -12.22 19.75
C THR A 252 -14.45 -13.39 19.93
N PRO A 253 -14.94 -14.54 20.42
CA PRO A 253 -14.19 -15.79 20.46
C PRO A 253 -14.04 -16.43 19.08
N CYS A 254 -12.82 -16.81 18.74
CA CYS A 254 -12.46 -17.37 17.44
C CYS A 254 -11.76 -18.73 17.59
N PHE A 255 -12.49 -19.79 17.22
CA PHE A 255 -12.02 -21.17 17.22
C PHE A 255 -11.41 -21.62 15.88
N MET A 256 -11.23 -20.69 14.93
CA MET A 256 -10.56 -20.96 13.66
C MET A 256 -9.14 -21.49 13.91
N ALA A 257 -8.70 -22.54 13.21
CA ALA A 257 -7.43 -23.21 13.51
C ALA A 257 -6.18 -22.31 13.39
N LYS A 258 -6.20 -21.31 12.52
CA LYS A 258 -5.12 -20.34 12.30
C LYS A 258 -5.70 -18.95 12.03
N PRO A 259 -6.06 -18.18 13.08
CA PRO A 259 -6.69 -16.87 12.90
C PRO A 259 -5.73 -15.79 12.40
N LYS A 260 -4.46 -15.83 12.80
CA LYS A 260 -3.43 -14.84 12.42
C LYS A 260 -2.20 -15.51 11.79
N HIS A 261 -1.70 -14.93 10.70
CA HIS A 261 -0.43 -15.31 10.08
C HIS A 261 0.74 -15.01 11.04
N GLY A 262 1.79 -15.83 11.02
CA GLY A 262 2.98 -15.64 11.88
C GLY A 262 2.82 -15.99 13.38
N LEU A 263 1.59 -16.20 13.88
CA LEU A 263 1.32 -16.51 15.30
C LEU A 263 0.86 -17.97 15.52
N PRO A 264 0.93 -18.54 16.74
CA PRO A 264 0.43 -19.90 17.00
C PRO A 264 -1.03 -20.09 16.58
N GLY A 265 -1.36 -21.31 16.13
CA GLY A 265 -2.74 -21.69 15.80
C GLY A 265 -3.48 -22.26 16.99
N ASN A 266 -4.79 -22.46 16.82
CA ASN A 266 -5.69 -23.00 17.82
C ASN A 266 -5.80 -24.52 17.72
N SER A 267 -5.34 -25.22 18.76
CA SER A 267 -5.42 -26.68 18.87
C SER A 267 -6.71 -27.16 19.54
N GLY A 268 -7.13 -28.37 19.20
CA GLY A 268 -8.27 -29.06 19.80
C GLY A 268 -7.88 -30.48 20.21
N HIS A 269 -7.15 -30.62 21.33
CA HIS A 269 -6.66 -31.94 21.75
C HIS A 269 -7.81 -32.81 22.26
N MET A 270 -7.86 -34.05 21.78
CA MET A 270 -8.89 -35.01 22.16
C MET A 270 -8.27 -36.18 22.91
N HIS A 271 -8.72 -36.41 24.12
CA HIS A 271 -8.27 -37.52 24.95
C HIS A 271 -9.27 -38.66 24.89
N VAL A 272 -8.79 -39.90 24.86
CA VAL A 272 -9.65 -41.09 24.91
C VAL A 272 -9.09 -42.16 25.86
N SER A 273 -9.99 -42.78 26.62
CA SER A 273 -9.76 -44.01 27.39
C SER A 273 -10.89 -44.99 27.13
N LEU A 274 -10.57 -46.29 27.16
CA LEU A 274 -11.58 -47.36 27.13
C LEU A 274 -11.77 -47.92 28.53
N VAL A 275 -13.00 -48.24 28.89
CA VAL A 275 -13.36 -48.76 30.22
C VAL A 275 -14.26 -49.98 30.11
N ASP A 276 -14.25 -50.85 31.11
CA ASP A 276 -15.29 -51.89 31.26
C ASP A 276 -16.54 -51.33 31.97
N SER A 277 -17.55 -52.19 32.15
CA SER A 277 -18.78 -51.85 32.86
C SER A 277 -18.60 -51.47 34.33
N SER A 278 -17.42 -51.72 34.93
CA SER A 278 -17.06 -51.28 36.28
C SER A 278 -16.32 -49.93 36.31
N GLY A 279 -16.00 -49.36 35.14
CA GLY A 279 -15.20 -48.16 35.00
C GLY A 279 -13.69 -48.40 35.05
N LYS A 280 -13.22 -49.66 35.00
CA LYS A 280 -11.79 -49.98 34.98
C LYS A 280 -11.20 -49.65 33.61
N ASN A 281 -10.09 -48.91 33.61
CA ASN A 281 -9.38 -48.54 32.38
C ASN A 281 -8.79 -49.80 31.69
N LEU A 282 -9.19 -50.02 30.44
CA LEU A 282 -8.81 -51.18 29.61
C LEU A 282 -7.54 -50.95 28.78
N LEU A 283 -7.07 -49.70 28.67
CA LEU A 283 -5.83 -49.39 27.96
C LEU A 283 -4.59 -49.69 28.80
N ALA A 284 -4.73 -49.69 30.12
CA ALA A 284 -3.64 -49.97 31.05
C ALA A 284 -3.50 -51.48 31.33
N ARG A 285 -2.28 -51.92 31.63
CA ARG A 285 -2.03 -53.23 32.24
C ARG A 285 -1.69 -53.08 33.72
N GLU A 286 -2.01 -54.09 34.52
CA GLU A 286 -1.77 -54.05 35.97
C GLU A 286 -0.29 -54.13 36.34
N THR A 287 0.49 -54.93 35.60
CA THR A 287 1.94 -55.07 35.77
C THR A 287 2.65 -54.75 34.46
N PRO A 288 3.57 -53.77 34.43
CA PRO A 288 4.33 -53.45 33.22
C PRO A 288 5.00 -54.69 32.61
N GLU A 289 5.07 -54.76 31.29
CA GLU A 289 5.79 -55.83 30.61
C GLU A 289 7.28 -55.77 30.94
N GLU A 290 7.91 -56.92 31.23
CA GLU A 290 9.34 -56.98 31.51
C GLU A 290 10.19 -56.71 30.26
N ASN A 291 9.77 -57.25 29.09
CA ASN A 291 10.51 -57.15 27.82
C ASN A 291 9.62 -56.66 26.67
N PRO A 292 9.08 -55.42 26.74
CA PRO A 292 8.24 -54.89 25.67
C PRO A 292 9.07 -54.57 24.42
N GLN A 293 8.43 -54.60 23.25
CA GLN A 293 9.05 -54.18 21.98
C GLN A 293 9.65 -52.76 22.07
N TRP A 294 8.96 -51.85 22.75
CA TRP A 294 9.46 -50.53 23.15
C TRP A 294 9.10 -50.24 24.60
N LYS A 295 10.00 -49.61 25.35
CA LYS A 295 9.77 -49.29 26.78
C LYS A 295 8.55 -48.38 26.98
N ASP A 296 8.24 -47.54 26.01
CA ASP A 296 7.12 -46.61 25.98
C ASP A 296 5.74 -47.27 26.11
N ILE A 297 5.61 -48.54 25.68
CA ILE A 297 4.36 -49.32 25.78
C ILE A 297 4.40 -50.36 26.90
N ALA A 298 5.39 -50.28 27.80
CA ALA A 298 5.54 -51.22 28.92
C ALA A 298 4.29 -51.25 29.80
N GLY A 299 3.60 -50.11 29.99
CA GLY A 299 2.37 -49.97 30.78
C GLY A 299 1.06 -50.14 30.00
N LEU A 300 1.12 -50.36 28.69
CA LEU A 300 -0.06 -50.44 27.81
C LEU A 300 -0.54 -51.91 27.69
N SER A 301 -1.86 -52.14 27.76
CA SER A 301 -2.47 -53.44 27.53
C SER A 301 -2.38 -53.86 26.06
N ASP A 302 -2.59 -55.14 25.76
CA ASP A 302 -2.60 -55.62 24.36
C ASP A 302 -3.75 -54.98 23.57
N LEU A 303 -4.90 -54.79 24.23
CA LEU A 303 -6.02 -54.03 23.67
C LEU A 303 -5.59 -52.59 23.35
N GLY A 304 -4.88 -51.92 24.28
CA GLY A 304 -4.37 -50.57 24.06
C GLY A 304 -3.35 -50.48 22.93
N ARG A 305 -2.50 -51.50 22.74
CA ARG A 305 -1.53 -51.56 21.63
C ARG A 305 -2.22 -51.65 20.28
N HIS A 306 -3.20 -52.55 20.16
CA HIS A 306 -3.97 -52.71 18.94
C HIS A 306 -4.84 -51.48 18.66
N PHE A 307 -5.37 -50.84 19.71
CA PHE A 307 -6.12 -49.60 19.58
C PHE A 307 -5.24 -48.46 19.05
N LEU A 308 -4.05 -48.28 19.62
CA LEU A 308 -3.05 -47.33 19.13
C LEU A 308 -2.68 -47.61 17.67
N ALA A 309 -2.41 -48.88 17.33
CA ALA A 309 -2.08 -49.29 15.97
C ALA A 309 -3.18 -48.95 14.97
N GLY A 310 -4.45 -49.17 15.34
CA GLY A 310 -5.60 -48.81 14.52
C GLY A 310 -5.70 -47.30 14.22
N ILE A 311 -5.47 -46.47 15.24
CA ILE A 311 -5.44 -45.00 15.05
C ILE A 311 -4.27 -44.61 14.15
N LEU A 312 -3.05 -45.11 14.40
CA LEU A 312 -1.88 -44.78 13.59
C LEU A 312 -2.03 -45.19 12.12
N GLU A 313 -2.58 -46.38 11.84
CA GLU A 313 -2.79 -46.85 10.47
C GLU A 313 -3.84 -46.01 9.73
N GLY A 314 -4.94 -45.64 10.40
CA GLY A 314 -6.03 -44.89 9.80
C GLY A 314 -5.92 -43.37 9.86
N LEU A 315 -4.96 -42.82 10.61
CA LEU A 315 -4.81 -41.37 10.81
C LEU A 315 -4.74 -40.57 9.50
N PRO A 316 -3.97 -40.98 8.47
CA PRO A 316 -3.93 -40.25 7.20
C PRO A 316 -5.28 -40.26 6.46
N ASP A 317 -6.09 -41.30 6.64
CA ASP A 317 -7.35 -41.51 5.94
C ASP A 317 -8.50 -40.69 6.51
N ILE A 318 -8.36 -40.11 7.71
CA ILE A 318 -9.41 -39.32 8.37
C ILE A 318 -9.05 -37.83 8.51
N MET A 319 -7.98 -37.37 7.85
CA MET A 319 -7.51 -35.99 7.96
C MET A 319 -8.61 -34.93 7.74
N PRO A 320 -9.58 -35.08 6.82
CA PRO A 320 -10.66 -34.09 6.68
C PRO A 320 -11.59 -33.98 7.91
N ILE A 321 -11.60 -34.97 8.79
CA ILE A 321 -12.35 -34.91 10.07
C ILE A 321 -11.54 -34.13 11.12
N LEU A 322 -10.21 -34.29 11.12
CA LEU A 322 -9.31 -33.69 12.11
C LEU A 322 -8.88 -32.26 11.71
N ALA A 323 -8.88 -31.95 10.42
CA ALA A 323 -8.54 -30.67 9.84
C ALA A 323 -9.59 -30.34 8.74
N PRO A 324 -10.77 -29.84 9.13
CA PRO A 324 -11.95 -29.81 8.26
C PRO A 324 -12.05 -28.61 7.32
N THR A 325 -11.15 -27.63 7.44
CA THR A 325 -11.16 -26.40 6.62
C THR A 325 -9.81 -26.20 5.93
N ILE A 326 -9.77 -25.35 4.91
CA ILE A 326 -8.50 -24.91 4.29
C ILE A 326 -7.57 -24.27 5.33
N ASN A 327 -8.15 -23.53 6.27
CA ASN A 327 -7.43 -22.86 7.34
C ASN A 327 -6.76 -23.85 8.32
N SER A 328 -7.34 -25.03 8.56
CA SER A 328 -6.80 -26.06 9.45
C SER A 328 -5.38 -26.49 9.07
N TYR A 329 -5.10 -26.62 7.76
CA TYR A 329 -3.79 -27.07 7.27
C TYR A 329 -2.70 -25.99 7.39
N LYS A 330 -3.08 -24.70 7.49
CA LYS A 330 -2.15 -23.59 7.77
C LYS A 330 -1.55 -23.66 9.18
N ARG A 331 -2.12 -24.48 10.08
CA ARG A 331 -1.57 -24.81 11.40
C ARG A 331 -0.53 -25.95 11.34
N LEU A 332 -0.64 -26.85 10.37
CA LEU A 332 0.15 -28.09 10.26
C LEU A 332 1.49 -27.83 9.51
N VAL A 333 2.31 -26.94 10.05
CA VAL A 333 3.62 -26.56 9.50
C VAL A 333 4.76 -27.08 10.38
N GLU A 334 5.89 -27.43 9.77
CA GLU A 334 7.10 -27.83 10.48
C GLU A 334 7.60 -26.68 11.38
N ASN A 335 8.19 -27.00 12.54
CA ASN A 335 8.73 -26.06 13.55
C ASN A 335 7.72 -25.31 14.42
N PHE A 336 6.41 -25.59 14.32
CA PHE A 336 5.41 -25.21 15.32
C PHE A 336 4.86 -26.48 15.99
N TRP A 337 4.43 -26.41 17.26
CA TRP A 337 4.06 -27.55 18.13
C TRP A 337 2.94 -28.50 17.61
N ALA A 338 2.45 -28.30 16.38
CA ALA A 338 1.44 -29.13 15.75
C ALA A 338 2.05 -30.32 14.98
N PRO A 339 1.49 -31.54 15.11
CA PRO A 339 2.03 -32.74 14.50
C PRO A 339 1.78 -32.83 12.99
N VAL A 340 2.82 -33.14 12.21
CA VAL A 340 2.78 -33.26 10.73
C VAL A 340 3.03 -34.67 10.20
N THR A 341 3.31 -35.64 11.06
CA THR A 341 3.58 -37.05 10.73
C THR A 341 2.74 -37.99 11.58
N VAL A 342 2.53 -39.23 11.10
CA VAL A 342 1.96 -40.34 11.87
C VAL A 342 2.98 -40.79 12.92
N SER A 343 2.88 -40.24 14.12
CA SER A 343 3.86 -40.42 15.18
C SER A 343 3.21 -40.61 16.55
N TRP A 344 3.90 -41.31 17.45
CA TRP A 344 3.46 -41.47 18.83
C TRP A 344 4.64 -41.48 19.80
N GLY A 345 4.39 -41.26 21.08
CA GLY A 345 5.42 -41.37 22.13
C GLY A 345 4.86 -41.23 23.53
N LEU A 346 5.54 -41.78 24.53
CA LEU A 346 5.17 -41.65 25.94
C LEU A 346 5.48 -40.22 26.42
N GLU A 347 4.45 -39.48 26.86
CA GLU A 347 4.53 -38.07 27.25
C GLU A 347 5.09 -37.10 26.18
N HIS A 348 5.19 -37.53 24.92
CA HIS A 348 5.76 -36.73 23.85
C HIS A 348 4.79 -35.66 23.34
N ARG A 349 4.97 -34.41 23.80
CA ARG A 349 4.11 -33.25 23.48
C ARG A 349 4.16 -32.81 22.01
N ALA A 350 5.04 -33.38 21.20
CA ALA A 350 5.09 -33.08 19.77
C ALA A 350 4.43 -34.19 18.93
N ALA A 351 4.23 -35.39 19.47
CA ALA A 351 3.76 -36.52 18.65
C ALA A 351 2.29 -36.35 18.25
N SER A 352 1.88 -36.96 17.12
CA SER A 352 0.47 -36.93 16.70
C SER A 352 -0.47 -37.59 17.71
N ILE A 353 0.04 -38.62 18.40
CA ILE A 353 -0.62 -39.30 19.51
C ILE A 353 0.34 -39.33 20.70
N ARG A 354 0.03 -38.56 21.74
CA ARG A 354 0.77 -38.63 23.00
C ARG A 354 0.14 -39.72 23.87
N LEU A 355 0.94 -40.72 24.22
CA LEU A 355 0.56 -41.75 25.18
C LEU A 355 0.81 -41.22 26.59
N ILE A 356 -0.23 -41.23 27.42
CA ILE A 356 -0.13 -40.94 28.85
C ILE A 356 -0.44 -42.24 29.58
N ALA A 357 0.57 -42.85 30.20
CA ALA A 357 0.48 -44.19 30.81
C ALA A 357 1.53 -44.35 31.92
N PRO A 358 1.48 -45.42 32.74
CA PRO A 358 2.58 -45.72 33.66
C PRO A 358 3.94 -45.83 32.94
N PRO A 359 5.03 -45.32 33.53
CA PRO A 359 5.14 -44.81 34.90
C PRO A 359 4.80 -43.32 35.07
N THR A 360 4.48 -42.58 34.01
CA THR A 360 4.28 -41.11 34.07
C THR A 360 2.92 -40.71 34.63
N SER A 361 1.97 -41.65 34.65
CA SER A 361 0.64 -41.48 35.24
C SER A 361 0.16 -42.77 35.94
N LYS A 362 -0.92 -42.66 36.72
CA LYS A 362 -1.60 -43.84 37.31
C LYS A 362 -2.26 -44.66 36.20
N ALA A 363 -2.31 -45.99 36.34
CA ALA A 363 -2.95 -46.89 35.37
C ALA A 363 -4.42 -46.52 35.07
N SER A 364 -5.16 -45.99 36.04
CA SER A 364 -6.54 -45.54 35.83
C SER A 364 -6.66 -44.31 34.91
N ALA A 365 -5.58 -43.53 34.77
CA ALA A 365 -5.51 -42.31 33.96
C ALA A 365 -4.91 -42.55 32.55
N THR A 366 -4.67 -43.82 32.19
CA THR A 366 -4.07 -44.18 30.90
C THR A 366 -4.97 -43.73 29.75
N ARG A 367 -4.42 -42.93 28.84
CA ARG A 367 -5.18 -42.37 27.72
C ARG A 367 -4.28 -42.04 26.53
N PHE A 368 -4.91 -41.94 25.38
CA PHE A 368 -4.29 -41.33 24.20
C PHE A 368 -4.78 -39.89 24.07
N GLU A 369 -3.85 -38.96 23.90
CA GLU A 369 -4.11 -37.58 23.51
C GLU A 369 -3.82 -37.43 22.01
N ILE A 370 -4.86 -37.20 21.22
CA ILE A 370 -4.79 -37.00 19.78
C ILE A 370 -4.67 -35.51 19.53
N ARG A 371 -3.51 -35.08 18.98
CA ARG A 371 -3.09 -33.67 18.92
C ARG A 371 -3.23 -33.02 17.54
N VAL A 372 -3.51 -33.82 16.52
CA VAL A 372 -3.79 -33.37 15.15
C VAL A 372 -5.03 -32.46 15.02
N PRO A 373 -6.14 -32.63 15.79
CA PRO A 373 -7.33 -31.84 15.59
C PRO A 373 -7.14 -30.36 15.95
N GLY A 374 -7.75 -29.47 15.16
CA GLY A 374 -7.86 -28.04 15.48
C GLY A 374 -9.10 -27.72 16.32
N ALA A 375 -9.13 -26.52 16.90
CA ALA A 375 -10.29 -26.06 17.66
C ALA A 375 -11.55 -25.84 16.80
N ASP A 376 -11.40 -25.81 15.47
CA ASP A 376 -12.45 -25.69 14.46
C ASP A 376 -13.21 -27.00 14.19
N THR A 377 -12.70 -28.13 14.68
CA THR A 377 -13.28 -29.46 14.42
C THR A 377 -14.65 -29.70 15.05
N ASN A 378 -15.42 -30.59 14.42
CA ASN A 378 -16.64 -31.17 14.98
C ASN A 378 -16.26 -32.32 15.94
N PRO A 379 -16.38 -32.15 17.27
CA PRO A 379 -15.85 -33.11 18.24
C PRO A 379 -16.52 -34.48 18.15
N TYR A 380 -17.79 -34.55 17.71
CA TYR A 380 -18.47 -35.82 17.53
C TYR A 380 -17.79 -36.68 16.46
N PHE A 381 -17.47 -36.09 15.31
CA PHE A 381 -16.82 -36.82 14.22
C PHE A 381 -15.38 -37.20 14.59
N VAL A 382 -14.64 -36.32 15.26
CA VAL A 382 -13.28 -36.63 15.73
C VAL A 382 -13.30 -37.82 16.69
N LEU A 383 -14.17 -37.79 17.71
CA LEU A 383 -14.28 -38.88 18.68
C LEU A 383 -14.81 -40.17 18.05
N ALA A 384 -15.73 -40.07 17.08
CA ALA A 384 -16.21 -41.22 16.31
C ALA A 384 -15.07 -41.85 15.50
N ALA A 385 -14.20 -41.04 14.91
CA ALA A 385 -13.04 -41.50 14.15
C ALA A 385 -12.00 -42.18 15.03
N ILE A 386 -11.69 -41.59 16.17
CA ILE A 386 -10.75 -42.17 17.15
C ILE A 386 -11.26 -43.54 17.62
N LEU A 387 -12.54 -43.65 18.00
CA LEU A 387 -13.13 -44.91 18.42
C LEU A 387 -13.17 -45.93 17.29
N GLY A 388 -13.64 -45.53 16.11
CA GLY A 388 -13.80 -46.43 14.97
C GLY A 388 -12.47 -47.00 14.47
N LEU A 389 -11.45 -46.15 14.29
CA LEU A 389 -10.11 -46.57 13.88
C LEU A 389 -9.44 -47.44 14.94
N GLY A 390 -9.47 -47.02 16.20
CA GLY A 390 -8.87 -47.79 17.28
C GLY A 390 -9.54 -49.15 17.47
N TRP A 391 -10.87 -49.19 17.39
CA TRP A 391 -11.61 -50.45 17.48
C TRP A 391 -11.32 -51.39 16.31
N ARG A 392 -11.24 -50.87 15.08
CA ARG A 392 -10.76 -51.65 13.92
C ARG A 392 -9.40 -52.27 14.19
N GLY A 393 -8.48 -51.52 14.82
CA GLY A 393 -7.17 -52.05 15.21
C GLY A 393 -7.24 -53.21 16.19
N VAL A 394 -8.13 -53.12 17.18
CA VAL A 394 -8.42 -54.21 18.14
C VAL A 394 -8.99 -55.44 17.42
N GLU A 395 -9.95 -55.27 16.52
CA GLU A 395 -10.59 -56.37 15.79
C GLU A 395 -9.60 -57.10 14.86
N ARG A 396 -8.75 -56.34 14.16
CA ARG A 396 -7.74 -56.87 13.23
C ARG A 396 -6.44 -57.27 13.91
N LYS A 397 -6.27 -56.99 15.21
CA LYS A 397 -5.05 -57.21 16.00
C LYS A 397 -3.80 -56.60 15.35
N LEU A 398 -3.92 -55.35 14.92
CA LEU A 398 -2.86 -54.65 14.19
C LEU A 398 -1.61 -54.44 15.06
N ALA A 399 -0.44 -54.56 14.44
CA ALA A 399 0.83 -54.19 15.06
C ALA A 399 1.06 -52.68 14.90
N ILE A 400 1.72 -52.06 15.88
CA ILE A 400 2.06 -50.63 15.82
C ILE A 400 3.02 -50.43 14.63
N PRO A 401 2.71 -49.54 13.68
CA PRO A 401 3.40 -49.48 12.39
C PRO A 401 4.76 -48.78 12.44
N CYS A 402 5.04 -47.96 13.46
CA CYS A 402 6.27 -47.18 13.60
C CYS A 402 6.77 -47.16 15.06
N PRO A 403 8.09 -47.00 15.29
CA PRO A 403 8.63 -46.83 16.64
C PRO A 403 8.17 -45.51 17.30
N PRO A 404 8.21 -45.40 18.64
CA PRO A 404 7.93 -44.15 19.32
C PRO A 404 8.99 -43.10 19.03
N LEU A 405 8.61 -41.82 19.03
CA LEU A 405 9.54 -40.70 19.02
C LEU A 405 10.26 -40.61 20.37
N ALA A 406 11.60 -40.53 20.32
CA ALA A 406 12.41 -40.33 21.52
C ALA A 406 12.28 -38.87 22.03
N ALA A 407 12.49 -38.66 23.33
CA ALA A 407 12.29 -37.35 23.98
C ALA A 407 13.19 -36.22 23.43
N ASP A 408 14.29 -36.56 22.76
CA ASP A 408 15.25 -35.65 22.13
C ASP A 408 15.02 -35.47 20.61
N GLN A 409 14.01 -36.14 20.04
CA GLN A 409 13.72 -36.10 18.61
C GLN A 409 12.64 -35.08 18.26
N SER A 410 12.91 -34.27 17.24
CA SER A 410 11.93 -33.37 16.64
C SER A 410 11.06 -34.10 15.61
N ILE A 411 9.77 -33.75 15.54
CA ILE A 411 8.85 -34.21 14.50
C ILE A 411 9.41 -33.85 13.12
N GLY A 412 9.35 -34.77 12.16
CA GLY A 412 9.87 -34.56 10.80
C GLY A 412 11.40 -34.53 10.69
N GLY A 413 12.12 -34.77 11.79
CA GLY A 413 13.58 -34.94 11.79
C GLY A 413 14.01 -36.32 11.29
N THR A 414 15.33 -36.56 11.18
CA THR A 414 15.90 -37.82 10.68
C THR A 414 15.56 -39.06 11.53
N GLY A 415 15.10 -38.87 12.77
CA GLY A 415 14.63 -39.92 13.67
C GLY A 415 13.13 -40.25 13.54
N ASP A 416 12.34 -39.44 12.84
CA ASP A 416 10.90 -39.66 12.66
C ASP A 416 10.65 -40.62 11.48
N GLN A 417 10.17 -41.82 11.80
CA GLN A 417 9.84 -42.86 10.81
C GLN A 417 8.37 -42.85 10.39
N GLY A 418 7.58 -41.90 10.92
CA GLY A 418 6.17 -41.75 10.59
C GLY A 418 5.96 -41.25 9.17
N GLN A 419 4.94 -41.79 8.48
CA GLN A 419 4.53 -41.21 7.20
C GLN A 419 3.99 -39.79 7.41
N ARG A 420 4.21 -38.91 6.44
CA ARG A 420 3.74 -37.53 6.51
C ARG A 420 2.22 -37.46 6.31
N LEU A 421 1.56 -36.63 7.11
CA LEU A 421 0.13 -36.33 6.96
C LEU A 421 -0.11 -35.37 5.77
N ALA A 422 -1.33 -35.37 5.24
CA ALA A 422 -1.70 -34.52 4.11
C ALA A 422 -1.46 -33.02 4.41
N LYS A 423 -0.94 -32.29 3.41
CA LYS A 423 -0.62 -30.84 3.54
C LYS A 423 -1.79 -29.92 3.15
N SER A 424 -2.85 -30.47 2.57
CA SER A 424 -3.99 -29.72 2.07
C SER A 424 -5.30 -30.48 2.30
N LEU A 425 -6.42 -29.74 2.41
CA LEU A 425 -7.75 -30.34 2.50
C LEU A 425 -8.10 -31.15 1.23
N LYS A 426 -7.58 -30.73 0.07
CA LYS A 426 -7.78 -31.39 -1.22
C LYS A 426 -7.21 -32.81 -1.22
N ASP A 427 -5.94 -32.97 -0.87
CA ASP A 427 -5.28 -34.28 -0.82
C ASP A 427 -5.90 -35.18 0.26
N ALA A 428 -6.22 -34.59 1.41
CA ALA A 428 -6.86 -35.28 2.51
C ALA A 428 -8.25 -35.82 2.11
N THR A 429 -9.05 -35.01 1.42
CA THR A 429 -10.40 -35.36 0.96
C THR A 429 -10.33 -36.43 -0.13
N GLN A 430 -9.41 -36.30 -1.08
CA GLN A 430 -9.18 -37.32 -2.11
C GLN A 430 -8.81 -38.67 -1.49
N ARG A 431 -7.94 -38.68 -0.48
CA ARG A 431 -7.59 -39.91 0.25
C ARG A 431 -8.78 -40.48 1.00
N PHE A 432 -9.48 -39.66 1.78
CA PHE A 432 -10.67 -40.05 2.55
C PHE A 432 -11.76 -40.68 1.66
N MET A 433 -11.96 -40.14 0.46
CA MET A 433 -12.95 -40.63 -0.51
C MET A 433 -12.43 -41.76 -1.41
N SER A 434 -11.15 -42.13 -1.34
CA SER A 434 -10.62 -43.20 -2.17
C SER A 434 -11.29 -44.55 -1.87
N LYS A 435 -11.38 -45.43 -2.86
CA LYS A 435 -12.02 -46.75 -2.70
C LYS A 435 -11.34 -47.62 -1.63
N ASP A 436 -10.03 -47.45 -1.46
CA ASP A 436 -9.22 -48.19 -0.50
C ASP A 436 -9.10 -47.46 0.85
N SER A 437 -9.82 -46.35 1.04
CA SER A 437 -9.72 -45.59 2.29
C SER A 437 -10.25 -46.38 3.48
N ILE A 438 -9.48 -46.37 4.57
CA ILE A 438 -9.91 -46.96 5.85
C ILE A 438 -11.17 -46.25 6.38
N ALA A 439 -11.40 -44.98 6.01
CA ALA A 439 -12.62 -44.27 6.38
C ALA A 439 -13.89 -44.97 5.88
N ARG A 440 -13.88 -45.55 4.67
CA ARG A 440 -15.03 -46.30 4.12
C ARG A 440 -15.31 -47.57 4.89
N GLU A 441 -14.26 -48.26 5.35
CA GLU A 441 -14.41 -49.43 6.22
C GLU A 441 -15.07 -49.07 7.56
N VAL A 442 -14.69 -47.92 8.14
CA VAL A 442 -15.11 -47.55 9.50
C VAL A 442 -16.48 -46.86 9.55
N PHE A 443 -16.78 -46.01 8.57
CA PHE A 443 -17.99 -45.18 8.55
C PHE A 443 -18.98 -45.53 7.45
N GLY A 444 -18.58 -46.34 6.46
CA GLY A 444 -19.40 -46.67 5.29
C GLY A 444 -19.36 -45.61 4.19
N ASP A 445 -19.73 -46.03 2.99
CA ASP A 445 -19.68 -45.19 1.78
C ASP A 445 -20.60 -43.97 1.87
N GLU A 446 -21.78 -44.12 2.45
CA GLU A 446 -22.77 -43.04 2.54
C GLU A 446 -22.23 -41.82 3.32
N PHE A 447 -21.58 -42.04 4.46
CA PHE A 447 -20.96 -40.97 5.23
C PHE A 447 -19.77 -40.38 4.50
N VAL A 448 -18.89 -41.24 3.95
CA VAL A 448 -17.67 -40.79 3.28
C VAL A 448 -18.00 -39.94 2.05
N ASP A 449 -18.97 -40.36 1.25
CA ASP A 449 -19.39 -39.62 0.06
C ASP A 449 -20.10 -38.32 0.43
N HIS A 450 -20.95 -38.33 1.46
CA HIS A 450 -21.63 -37.12 1.93
C HIS A 450 -20.65 -36.12 2.53
N PHE A 451 -19.92 -36.49 3.57
CA PHE A 451 -18.97 -35.59 4.25
C PHE A 451 -17.84 -35.15 3.32
N GLY A 452 -17.29 -36.08 2.53
CA GLY A 452 -16.30 -35.78 1.51
C GLY A 452 -16.81 -34.76 0.49
N GLY A 453 -18.05 -34.90 0.01
CA GLY A 453 -18.68 -33.93 -0.89
C GLY A 453 -18.80 -32.51 -0.30
N THR A 454 -19.04 -32.39 1.02
CA THR A 454 -19.01 -31.06 1.67
C THR A 454 -17.60 -30.45 1.68
N ARG A 455 -16.56 -31.28 1.83
CA ARG A 455 -15.16 -30.80 1.80
C ARG A 455 -14.69 -30.50 0.39
N GLU A 456 -15.15 -31.25 -0.62
CA GLU A 456 -14.96 -30.90 -2.04
C GLU A 456 -15.52 -29.50 -2.33
N ASN A 457 -16.69 -29.16 -1.77
CA ASN A 457 -17.27 -27.82 -1.90
C ASN A 457 -16.42 -26.73 -1.25
N GLU A 458 -15.94 -26.94 -0.02
CA GLU A 458 -15.02 -26.02 0.68
C GLU A 458 -13.73 -25.78 -0.13
N VAL A 459 -13.11 -26.84 -0.67
CA VAL A 459 -11.93 -26.73 -1.54
C VAL A 459 -12.26 -25.90 -2.78
N ARG A 460 -13.42 -26.12 -3.39
CA ARG A 460 -13.81 -25.38 -4.59
C ARG A 460 -14.02 -23.90 -4.32
N LEU A 461 -14.72 -23.55 -3.24
CA LEU A 461 -14.94 -22.16 -2.85
C LEU A 461 -13.62 -21.43 -2.61
N PHE A 462 -12.62 -22.13 -2.05
CA PHE A 462 -11.28 -21.57 -1.89
C PHE A 462 -10.50 -21.48 -3.19
N ASP A 463 -10.53 -22.52 -4.05
CA ASP A 463 -9.85 -22.51 -5.36
C ASP A 463 -10.44 -21.41 -6.29
N GLU A 464 -11.70 -20.99 -6.09
CA GLU A 464 -12.36 -19.88 -6.78
C GLU A 464 -12.08 -18.51 -6.14
N ALA A 465 -11.69 -18.49 -4.87
CA ALA A 465 -11.47 -17.25 -4.12
C ALA A 465 -10.11 -16.66 -4.47
N VAL A 466 -10.10 -15.43 -4.98
CA VAL A 466 -8.88 -14.65 -5.13
C VAL A 466 -8.55 -14.02 -3.78
N THR A 467 -7.59 -14.60 -3.07
CA THR A 467 -7.24 -14.14 -1.73
C THR A 467 -6.35 -12.90 -1.78
N ASP A 468 -6.37 -12.09 -0.72
CA ASP A 468 -5.41 -10.98 -0.56
C ASP A 468 -3.96 -11.45 -0.71
N TRP A 469 -3.64 -12.68 -0.30
CA TRP A 469 -2.30 -13.23 -0.48
C TRP A 469 -1.98 -13.49 -1.96
N GLU A 470 -2.92 -14.04 -2.74
CA GLU A 470 -2.77 -14.24 -4.18
C GLU A 470 -2.72 -12.93 -4.93
N MET A 471 -3.48 -11.91 -4.52
CA MET A 471 -3.35 -10.57 -5.10
C MET A 471 -2.00 -9.97 -4.73
N LYS A 472 -1.66 -9.90 -3.43
CA LYS A 472 -0.36 -9.40 -2.95
C LYS A 472 0.84 -10.13 -3.55
N ARG A 473 0.71 -11.41 -3.89
CA ARG A 473 1.78 -12.21 -4.47
C ARG A 473 1.80 -12.15 -5.98
N TYR A 474 0.64 -12.33 -6.62
CA TYR A 474 0.56 -12.63 -8.05
C TYR A 474 0.17 -11.46 -8.93
N ILE A 475 -0.51 -10.43 -8.39
CA ILE A 475 -1.05 -9.36 -9.23
C ILE A 475 0.01 -8.68 -10.08
N GLU A 476 1.25 -8.62 -9.58
CA GLU A 476 2.40 -8.09 -10.33
C GLU A 476 3.32 -9.19 -10.91
N THR A 477 3.13 -10.51 -10.63
CA THR A 477 4.01 -11.60 -11.21
C THR A 477 3.46 -12.17 -12.50
N THR A 478 2.17 -12.02 -12.75
CA THR A 478 1.53 -12.52 -13.97
C THR A 478 1.80 -11.55 -15.11
N VAL A 479 3.04 -11.57 -15.60
CA VAL A 479 3.40 -10.96 -16.89
C VAL A 479 2.66 -11.74 -17.98
N LEU A 480 1.91 -11.04 -18.83
CA LEU A 480 1.38 -11.63 -20.05
C LEU A 480 2.58 -11.98 -20.94
N ALA A 481 3.00 -13.24 -20.93
CA ALA A 481 4.07 -13.72 -21.79
C ALA A 481 3.66 -13.56 -23.27
N ILE A 482 4.19 -12.54 -23.95
CA ILE A 482 4.30 -12.54 -25.40
C ILE A 482 5.42 -13.52 -25.73
N ALA A 483 5.06 -14.78 -25.96
CA ALA A 483 5.99 -15.80 -26.41
C ALA A 483 6.48 -15.47 -27.83
N ASN A 484 7.71 -14.97 -27.96
CA ASN A 484 8.49 -15.11 -29.18
C ASN A 484 8.97 -16.56 -29.30
N HIS A 485 8.16 -17.43 -29.91
CA HIS A 485 8.62 -18.72 -30.41
C HIS A 485 8.79 -18.64 -31.94
N HIS A 486 10.04 -18.46 -32.37
CA HIS A 486 10.47 -18.98 -33.67
C HIS A 486 10.71 -20.49 -33.51
N ASP A 487 10.23 -21.24 -34.50
CA ASP A 487 10.41 -22.68 -34.76
C ASP A 487 9.59 -23.68 -33.92
N PHE A 488 8.37 -23.97 -34.37
CA PHE A 488 7.95 -25.34 -34.74
C PHE A 488 6.60 -25.33 -35.49
N CYS A 489 6.63 -25.68 -36.79
CA CYS A 489 5.44 -26.01 -37.57
C CYS A 489 4.72 -27.24 -36.99
N ILE A 490 3.40 -27.16 -36.79
CA ILE A 490 2.42 -28.20 -37.16
C ILE A 490 1.02 -27.56 -37.24
N ASP A 491 0.43 -27.72 -38.43
CA ASP A 491 -0.96 -27.46 -38.81
C ASP A 491 -1.97 -28.09 -37.83
N ILE A 492 -2.96 -27.33 -37.37
CA ILE A 492 -4.38 -27.76 -37.24
C ILE A 492 -5.27 -26.51 -37.37
N ARG A 493 -5.99 -26.46 -38.50
CA ARG A 493 -7.11 -25.55 -38.76
C ARG A 493 -8.40 -26.10 -38.15
N ILE A 494 -9.04 -25.36 -37.24
CA ILE A 494 -10.51 -25.19 -37.06
C ILE A 494 -10.63 -23.88 -36.24
N GLY A 495 -11.20 -22.75 -36.65
CA GLY A 495 -12.34 -22.48 -37.51
C GLY A 495 -13.55 -22.11 -36.65
N LEU A 496 -13.68 -20.85 -36.19
CA LEU A 496 -14.94 -20.08 -36.27
C LEU A 496 -14.74 -18.61 -35.85
N CYS A 497 -15.20 -17.73 -36.73
CA CYS A 497 -15.26 -16.27 -36.62
C CYS A 497 -16.27 -15.78 -35.58
N ILE A 498 -16.01 -14.61 -34.98
CA ILE A 498 -16.91 -13.43 -34.92
C ILE A 498 -16.01 -12.24 -34.56
N GLY A 499 -16.03 -11.19 -35.38
CA GLY A 499 -15.11 -10.05 -35.27
C GLY A 499 -15.65 -8.86 -34.50
N HIS A 500 -14.73 -8.02 -34.03
CA HIS A 500 -14.81 -6.56 -34.15
C HIS A 500 -13.38 -5.99 -34.13
N PHE A 501 -13.07 -5.22 -35.16
CA PHE A 501 -11.83 -4.45 -35.33
C PHE A 501 -11.91 -3.22 -34.41
N CYS A 502 -10.89 -2.99 -33.58
CA CYS A 502 -10.59 -1.67 -33.04
C CYS A 502 -9.07 -1.47 -33.15
N LEU A 503 -8.64 -0.66 -34.12
CA LEU A 503 -7.29 -0.14 -34.24
C LEU A 503 -7.13 0.97 -33.19
N CYS A 504 -6.31 0.75 -32.15
CA CYS A 504 -5.68 1.82 -31.39
C CYS A 504 -4.23 1.93 -31.85
N THR A 505 -3.96 2.95 -32.67
CA THR A 505 -2.62 3.42 -33.01
C THR A 505 -1.95 4.02 -31.78
N ARG A 506 -0.71 3.58 -31.50
CA ARG A 506 0.19 4.10 -30.46
C ARG A 506 0.38 5.61 -30.60
N LEU A 507 0.33 6.30 -29.46
CA LEU A 507 0.59 7.72 -29.29
C LEU A 507 2.10 8.01 -29.35
N PRO A 508 2.57 8.99 -30.15
CA PRO A 508 3.87 9.63 -29.98
C PRO A 508 3.70 10.97 -29.25
N GLY A 509 4.39 11.17 -28.13
CA GLY A 509 4.31 12.41 -27.36
C GLY A 509 4.74 12.29 -25.90
N ARG A 510 5.92 11.71 -25.67
CA ARG A 510 6.80 11.83 -24.48
C ARG A 510 8.19 11.47 -24.99
N ASP A 511 8.94 12.46 -25.50
CA ASP A 511 10.30 12.25 -26.00
C ASP A 511 11.32 12.71 -24.95
N SER A 512 12.42 11.96 -24.86
CA SER A 512 13.49 11.89 -23.84
C SER A 512 13.13 11.22 -22.51
N SER A 513 12.64 9.97 -22.56
CA SER A 513 12.71 9.03 -21.43
C SER A 513 13.63 7.88 -21.82
N HIS A 514 14.83 7.86 -21.25
CA HIS A 514 15.73 6.72 -21.40
C HIS A 514 15.26 5.54 -20.55
N ALA A 515 15.21 4.37 -21.19
CA ALA A 515 15.27 3.08 -20.53
C ALA A 515 16.71 2.56 -20.68
N SER A 516 17.53 2.69 -19.63
CA SER A 516 18.81 1.98 -19.56
C SER A 516 18.57 0.50 -19.23
N GLU A 517 19.50 -0.36 -19.67
CA GLU A 517 19.37 -1.82 -19.75
C GLU A 517 18.72 -2.48 -18.53
N ALA A 518 17.62 -3.19 -18.77
CA ALA A 518 16.84 -3.93 -17.79
C ALA A 518 17.71 -4.89 -16.95
N HIS A 519 18.03 -4.46 -15.73
CA HIS A 519 18.47 -5.35 -14.67
C HIS A 519 17.27 -6.18 -14.18
N LEU A 520 17.52 -7.49 -14.16
CA LEU A 520 16.61 -8.59 -13.85
C LEU A 520 15.66 -8.28 -12.67
N HIS A 521 14.36 -8.44 -12.91
CA HIS A 521 13.30 -8.27 -11.91
C HIS A 521 13.40 -9.31 -10.77
N GLU A 522 13.96 -8.91 -9.63
CA GLU A 522 13.73 -9.54 -8.33
C GLU A 522 12.59 -8.81 -7.62
N ARG A 523 11.51 -9.52 -7.27
CA ARG A 523 10.54 -9.00 -6.30
C ARG A 523 11.11 -9.10 -4.90
N HIS A 524 11.41 -7.94 -4.30
CA HIS A 524 11.72 -7.84 -2.90
C HIS A 524 10.51 -8.26 -2.04
N GLY A 525 10.79 -8.84 -0.86
CA GLY A 525 9.76 -9.24 0.12
C GLY A 525 9.03 -8.05 0.73
N LEU A 526 8.39 -8.24 1.90
CA LEU A 526 7.86 -7.13 2.73
C LEU A 526 8.85 -5.95 2.74
N ALA A 527 8.33 -4.71 2.80
CA ALA A 527 9.14 -3.51 3.01
C ALA A 527 10.28 -3.84 3.99
N PRO A 528 11.55 -3.55 3.66
CA PRO A 528 12.69 -3.95 4.47
C PRO A 528 12.47 -3.57 5.93
N VAL A 529 12.89 -4.44 6.86
CA VAL A 529 12.73 -4.19 8.29
C VAL A 529 13.41 -2.86 8.63
N LEU A 530 12.60 -1.89 9.07
CA LEU A 530 13.11 -0.61 9.50
C LEU A 530 14.06 -0.79 10.68
N THR A 531 15.21 -0.11 10.65
CA THR A 531 16.07 -0.01 11.84
C THR A 531 15.35 0.74 12.96
N GLU A 532 15.94 0.77 14.16
CA GLU A 532 15.36 1.52 15.29
C GLU A 532 15.20 3.02 14.97
N HIS A 533 16.22 3.65 14.38
CA HIS A 533 16.17 5.06 13.99
C HIS A 533 15.16 5.30 12.86
N GLU A 534 15.13 4.43 11.85
CA GLU A 534 14.15 4.51 10.76
C GLU A 534 12.71 4.34 11.28
N THR A 535 12.51 3.44 12.26
CA THR A 535 11.21 3.25 12.92
C THR A 535 10.77 4.49 13.67
N ILE A 536 11.68 5.18 14.37
CA ILE A 536 11.39 6.45 15.05
C ILE A 536 10.94 7.49 14.02
N LEU A 537 11.69 7.65 12.93
CA LEU A 537 11.38 8.64 11.89
C LEU A 537 10.03 8.35 11.22
N VAL A 538 9.81 7.13 10.75
CA VAL A 538 8.59 6.75 10.02
C VAL A 538 7.34 6.87 10.91
N ASN A 539 7.41 6.41 12.16
CA ASN A 539 6.30 6.49 13.11
C ASN A 539 6.10 7.90 13.69
N SER A 540 6.97 8.86 13.37
CA SER A 540 6.87 10.22 13.90
C SER A 540 5.87 11.09 13.17
N PHE A 541 5.56 10.77 11.91
CA PHE A 541 4.62 11.49 11.06
C PHE A 541 3.19 11.25 11.52
N ASP A 542 2.43 12.34 11.65
CA ASP A 542 1.03 12.33 12.05
C ASP A 542 0.20 13.11 11.03
N ASN A 543 -0.74 12.41 10.39
CA ASN A 543 -1.63 12.96 9.40
C ASN A 543 -2.48 14.11 9.95
N VAL A 544 -2.80 14.08 11.25
CA VAL A 544 -3.60 15.13 11.89
C VAL A 544 -2.81 16.44 11.99
N THR A 545 -1.49 16.38 12.25
CA THR A 545 -0.68 17.61 12.27
C THR A 545 -0.35 18.08 10.85
N LEU A 546 -0.12 17.17 9.90
CA LEU A 546 0.01 17.53 8.48
C LEU A 546 -1.22 18.28 7.95
N ASP A 547 -2.41 17.80 8.28
CA ASP A 547 -3.68 18.49 8.02
C ASP A 547 -3.69 19.91 8.60
N GLN A 548 -3.32 20.06 9.88
CA GLN A 548 -3.24 21.36 10.54
C GLN A 548 -2.23 22.32 9.89
N TRP A 549 -1.06 21.82 9.47
CA TRP A 549 -0.04 22.61 8.79
C TRP A 549 -0.52 23.05 7.41
N SER A 550 -1.10 22.14 6.63
CA SER A 550 -1.67 22.44 5.31
C SER A 550 -2.79 23.47 5.43
N ASN A 551 -3.66 23.33 6.43
CA ASN A 551 -4.70 24.31 6.74
C ASN A 551 -4.11 25.67 7.11
N TYR A 552 -3.11 25.71 8.02
CA TYR A 552 -2.49 26.98 8.42
C TYR A 552 -1.92 27.73 7.22
N TYR A 553 -1.06 27.07 6.43
CA TYR A 553 -0.43 27.68 5.27
C TYR A 553 -1.46 28.09 4.20
N GLY A 554 -2.46 27.24 3.93
CA GLY A 554 -3.52 27.54 2.97
C GLY A 554 -4.34 28.79 3.29
N HIS A 555 -4.31 29.26 4.55
CA HIS A 555 -5.01 30.46 5.00
C HIS A 555 -4.11 31.68 5.21
N GLN A 556 -2.83 31.61 4.84
CA GLN A 556 -1.94 32.77 4.93
C GLN A 556 -1.86 33.50 3.58
N ASN A 557 -1.73 34.83 3.62
CA ASN A 557 -1.29 35.58 2.44
C ASN A 557 0.24 35.46 2.34
N LYS A 558 0.70 34.74 1.33
CA LYS A 558 2.12 34.41 1.14
C LYS A 558 2.59 34.72 -0.27
N LEU A 559 1.96 35.66 -0.97
CA LEU A 559 2.62 36.20 -2.16
C LEU A 559 4.00 36.72 -1.78
N ALA A 560 5.01 36.43 -2.62
CA ALA A 560 6.39 36.84 -2.41
C ALA A 560 6.49 38.28 -1.88
N GLY A 561 7.19 38.47 -0.77
CA GLY A 561 7.35 39.76 -0.09
C GLY A 561 6.18 40.21 0.80
N LEU A 562 5.09 39.46 0.87
CA LEU A 562 3.96 39.68 1.81
C LEU A 562 3.91 38.61 2.92
N GLY A 563 4.63 37.50 2.78
CA GLY A 563 4.55 36.31 3.64
C GLY A 563 5.38 36.32 4.94
N TYR A 564 5.76 37.48 5.49
CA TYR A 564 6.64 37.56 6.67
C TYR A 564 6.06 36.81 7.89
N GLU A 565 4.76 36.92 8.16
CA GLU A 565 4.14 36.26 9.30
C GLU A 565 4.24 34.73 9.20
N ALA A 566 4.06 34.19 7.99
CA ALA A 566 4.25 32.76 7.74
C ALA A 566 5.73 32.37 7.90
N ALA A 567 6.67 33.18 7.40
CA ALA A 567 8.11 32.93 7.57
C ALA A 567 8.49 32.87 9.05
N GLN A 568 8.03 33.83 9.85
CA GLN A 568 8.27 33.86 11.29
C GLN A 568 7.61 32.65 11.98
N TRP A 569 6.39 32.29 11.59
CA TRP A 569 5.71 31.12 12.15
C TRP A 569 6.45 29.82 11.86
N THR A 570 6.94 29.62 10.64
CA THR A 570 7.77 28.47 10.25
C THR A 570 9.06 28.45 11.06
N ALA A 571 9.72 29.60 11.20
CA ALA A 571 10.94 29.72 11.99
C ALA A 571 10.71 29.31 13.46
N ASP A 572 9.57 29.70 14.03
CA ASP A 572 9.21 29.32 15.38
C ASP A 572 8.96 27.81 15.51
N ARG A 573 8.36 27.14 14.50
CA ARG A 573 8.20 25.68 14.52
C ARG A 573 9.55 24.97 14.46
N PHE A 574 10.48 25.45 13.65
CA PHE A 574 11.83 24.90 13.59
C PHE A 574 12.55 25.03 14.94
N ARG A 575 12.45 26.20 15.60
CA ARG A 575 13.00 26.42 16.96
C ARG A 575 12.36 25.53 18.01
N GLU A 576 11.04 25.40 17.99
CA GLU A 576 10.29 24.48 18.87
C GLU A 576 10.77 23.03 18.69
N ASN A 577 11.14 22.67 17.46
CA ASN A 577 11.70 21.37 17.11
C ASN A 577 13.23 21.25 17.33
N GLY A 578 13.86 22.23 17.98
CA GLY A 578 15.25 22.15 18.43
C GLY A 578 16.30 22.54 17.38
N PHE A 579 15.89 23.14 16.26
CA PHE A 579 16.81 23.71 15.28
C PHE A 579 17.27 25.10 15.73
N GLU A 580 18.54 25.42 15.49
CA GLU A 580 18.98 26.82 15.50
C GLU A 580 18.42 27.48 14.25
N THR A 581 17.64 28.57 14.38
CA THR A 581 16.87 29.11 13.25
C THR A 581 16.97 30.62 13.11
N ARG A 582 17.21 31.08 11.88
CA ARG A 582 17.27 32.49 11.50
C ARG A 582 16.39 32.77 10.27
N LEU A 583 16.10 34.05 10.06
CA LEU A 583 15.51 34.56 8.83
C LEU A 583 16.61 35.27 8.03
N ASP A 584 16.84 34.83 6.80
CA ASP A 584 17.75 35.47 5.87
C ASP A 584 16.91 36.35 4.94
N GLU A 585 17.16 37.66 4.99
CA GLU A 585 16.41 38.67 4.24
C GLU A 585 17.17 39.10 2.98
N TYR A 586 16.48 39.13 1.84
CA TYR A 586 16.99 39.67 0.57
C TYR A 586 16.04 40.73 0.05
N GLN A 587 16.57 41.81 -0.51
CA GLN A 587 15.82 42.91 -1.11
C GLN A 587 15.72 42.65 -2.61
N VAL A 588 14.60 42.12 -3.11
CA VAL A 588 14.55 41.58 -4.48
C VAL A 588 13.60 42.37 -5.38
N PHE A 589 13.87 42.37 -6.69
CA PHE A 589 12.96 42.95 -7.68
C PHE A 589 11.74 42.06 -7.93
N LEU A 590 10.55 42.57 -7.58
CA LEU A 590 9.26 41.92 -7.81
C LEU A 590 8.30 42.86 -8.55
N THR A 591 7.23 42.27 -9.09
CA THR A 591 6.15 43.01 -9.75
C THR A 591 4.78 42.63 -9.21
N TYR A 592 3.89 43.61 -9.04
CA TYR A 592 2.54 43.40 -8.52
C TYR A 592 1.49 44.04 -9.43
N PRO A 593 0.30 43.44 -9.61
CA PRO A 593 -0.71 43.99 -10.50
C PRO A 593 -1.36 45.26 -9.90
N LEU A 594 -1.37 46.35 -10.67
CA LEU A 594 -2.10 47.60 -10.34
C LEU A 594 -3.44 47.68 -11.08
N LYS A 595 -3.47 47.31 -12.36
CA LYS A 595 -4.67 47.38 -13.19
C LYS A 595 -4.63 46.31 -14.28
N GLN A 596 -5.76 45.64 -14.47
CA GLN A 596 -5.93 44.59 -15.48
C GLN A 596 -7.30 44.70 -16.11
N GLU A 597 -7.34 44.86 -17.43
CA GLU A 597 -8.57 44.89 -18.20
C GLU A 597 -8.37 44.11 -19.51
N LEU A 598 -9.35 43.28 -19.84
CA LEU A 598 -9.45 42.64 -21.14
C LEU A 598 -10.84 42.93 -21.69
N SER A 599 -10.92 43.39 -22.93
CA SER A 599 -12.18 43.60 -23.63
C SER A 599 -12.11 43.09 -25.06
N VAL A 600 -13.25 42.62 -25.56
CA VAL A 600 -13.43 42.21 -26.95
C VAL A 600 -14.32 43.22 -27.65
N THR A 601 -13.95 43.61 -28.87
CA THR A 601 -14.81 44.36 -29.79
C THR A 601 -15.14 43.45 -30.96
N TRP A 602 -16.41 43.11 -31.10
CA TRP A 602 -16.93 42.22 -32.14
C TRP A 602 -17.06 42.92 -33.49
N ALA A 603 -17.17 42.15 -34.58
CA ALA A 603 -17.30 42.67 -35.95
C ALA A 603 -18.52 43.59 -36.17
N ASN A 604 -19.53 43.51 -35.31
CA ASN A 604 -20.70 44.41 -35.31
C ASN A 604 -20.45 45.76 -34.60
N GLY A 605 -19.25 45.99 -34.06
CA GLY A 605 -18.84 47.17 -33.31
C GLY A 605 -19.23 47.19 -31.83
N THR A 606 -19.88 46.14 -31.31
CA THR A 606 -20.16 46.02 -29.87
C THR A 606 -18.89 45.65 -29.11
N SER A 607 -18.66 46.31 -27.97
CA SER A 607 -17.51 46.06 -27.10
C SER A 607 -17.98 45.65 -25.72
N GLU A 608 -17.37 44.60 -25.17
CA GLU A 608 -17.70 44.07 -23.85
C GLU A 608 -16.44 43.61 -23.10
N PRO A 609 -16.44 43.70 -21.76
CA PRO A 609 -15.34 43.19 -20.95
C PRO A 609 -15.32 41.65 -20.95
N VAL A 610 -14.12 41.08 -20.94
CA VAL A 610 -13.89 39.64 -20.76
C VAL A 610 -13.66 39.38 -19.27
N ASN A 611 -14.27 38.32 -18.73
CA ASN A 611 -14.12 37.99 -17.32
C ASN A 611 -12.70 37.47 -17.01
N LEU A 612 -11.99 38.19 -16.13
CA LEU A 612 -10.70 37.78 -15.59
C LEU A 612 -10.80 37.18 -14.18
N ALA A 613 -11.95 37.33 -13.51
CA ALA A 613 -12.10 36.94 -12.12
C ALA A 613 -12.45 35.46 -11.95
N GLU A 614 -11.87 34.85 -10.92
CA GLU A 614 -12.29 33.55 -10.38
C GLU A 614 -13.45 33.79 -9.39
N PRO A 615 -14.64 33.21 -9.61
CA PRO A 615 -15.77 33.35 -8.69
C PRO A 615 -15.46 32.86 -7.27
N VAL A 616 -16.08 33.54 -6.29
CA VAL A 616 -16.17 33.08 -4.90
C VAL A 616 -17.06 31.85 -4.84
N LEU A 617 -16.60 30.83 -4.11
CA LEU A 617 -17.30 29.59 -3.84
C LEU A 617 -17.68 29.56 -2.35
N GLU A 618 -18.89 29.11 -2.02
CA GLU A 618 -19.35 29.09 -0.63
C GLU A 618 -18.69 27.96 0.17
N GLU A 619 -18.33 26.88 -0.53
CA GLU A 619 -17.69 25.68 0.02
C GLU A 619 -16.20 25.87 0.33
N ASP A 620 -15.55 26.82 -0.37
CA ASP A 620 -14.13 27.11 -0.28
C ASP A 620 -13.90 28.53 0.24
N ASP A 621 -13.61 28.63 1.53
CA ASP A 621 -13.62 29.86 2.30
C ASP A 621 -12.51 30.85 1.92
N VAL A 622 -11.40 30.39 1.34
CA VAL A 622 -10.31 31.28 0.90
C VAL A 622 -10.63 32.02 -0.39
N THR A 623 -11.56 31.52 -1.22
CA THR A 623 -11.93 32.14 -2.50
C THR A 623 -12.59 33.50 -2.34
N GLY A 624 -13.26 33.74 -1.21
CA GLY A 624 -13.97 34.99 -0.89
C GLY A 624 -13.14 36.03 -0.15
N ARG A 625 -11.86 35.77 0.10
CA ARG A 625 -11.03 36.63 0.93
C ARG A 625 -10.68 37.96 0.23
N PRO A 626 -10.85 39.11 0.91
CA PRO A 626 -10.63 40.43 0.31
C PRO A 626 -9.16 40.76 0.06
N ASP A 627 -8.24 40.04 0.73
CA ASP A 627 -6.79 40.17 0.59
C ASP A 627 -6.18 39.17 -0.40
N ASN A 628 -7.01 38.41 -1.12
CA ASN A 628 -6.55 37.55 -2.19
C ASN A 628 -6.12 38.35 -3.42
N GLN A 629 -5.16 37.83 -4.18
CA GLN A 629 -4.56 38.53 -5.31
C GLN A 629 -5.39 38.31 -6.58
N PRO A 630 -5.53 39.32 -7.46
CA PRO A 630 -6.20 39.15 -8.74
C PRO A 630 -5.45 38.13 -9.63
N THR A 631 -6.03 37.77 -10.77
CA THR A 631 -5.38 36.86 -11.73
C THR A 631 -4.32 37.63 -12.53
N PHE A 632 -3.07 37.20 -12.49
CA PHE A 632 -1.98 37.93 -13.14
C PHE A 632 -0.81 37.03 -13.53
N HIS A 633 0.05 37.57 -14.40
CA HIS A 633 1.38 37.05 -14.65
C HIS A 633 2.41 37.93 -13.95
N GLY A 634 3.25 37.34 -13.10
CA GLY A 634 4.41 38.03 -12.53
C GLY A 634 5.41 38.38 -13.63
N PHE A 635 6.01 39.56 -13.56
CA PHE A 635 6.91 40.14 -14.56
C PHE A 635 6.29 40.41 -15.94
N SER A 636 4.97 40.39 -16.06
CA SER A 636 4.27 40.79 -17.29
C SER A 636 4.56 42.25 -17.65
N GLY A 637 4.72 42.56 -18.94
CA GLY A 637 4.95 43.93 -19.39
C GLY A 637 3.78 44.87 -19.03
N SER A 638 4.10 46.10 -18.65
CA SER A 638 3.10 47.16 -18.46
C SER A 638 2.76 47.83 -19.80
N GLY A 639 1.48 48.03 -20.08
CA GLY A 639 1.01 48.74 -21.25
C GLY A 639 -0.37 48.31 -21.73
N THR A 640 -0.76 48.87 -22.89
CA THR A 640 -2.02 48.52 -23.57
C THR A 640 -1.73 48.07 -25.00
N GLY A 641 -2.22 46.88 -25.35
CA GLY A 641 -2.21 46.33 -26.69
C GLY A 641 -3.62 46.22 -27.25
N THR A 642 -3.83 46.68 -28.50
CA THR A 642 -5.09 46.49 -29.22
C THR A 642 -4.81 45.92 -30.60
N GLY A 643 -5.52 44.85 -30.97
CA GLY A 643 -5.38 44.25 -32.29
C GLY A 643 -6.38 43.12 -32.50
N GLU A 644 -6.46 42.61 -33.73
CA GLU A 644 -7.07 41.30 -33.95
C GLU A 644 -6.21 40.23 -33.25
N PHE A 645 -6.75 39.03 -33.06
CA PHE A 645 -6.05 37.99 -32.31
C PHE A 645 -5.96 36.68 -33.07
N ILE A 646 -4.94 35.90 -32.75
CA ILE A 646 -4.67 34.59 -33.33
C ILE A 646 -4.65 33.52 -32.25
N TYR A 647 -4.85 32.27 -32.67
CA TYR A 647 -4.58 31.10 -31.83
C TYR A 647 -3.23 30.50 -32.21
N ALA A 648 -2.32 30.39 -31.24
CA ALA A 648 -0.95 29.95 -31.42
C ALA A 648 -0.62 28.63 -30.69
N GLY A 649 -1.60 27.74 -30.54
CA GLY A 649 -1.35 26.39 -30.03
C GLY A 649 -0.81 26.39 -28.60
N ARG A 650 0.41 25.85 -28.42
CA ARG A 650 1.14 25.82 -27.14
C ARG A 650 2.11 27.01 -27.01
N GLY A 651 2.16 27.93 -27.97
CA GLY A 651 3.11 29.03 -27.94
C GLY A 651 4.58 28.60 -28.01
N THR A 652 4.86 27.42 -28.57
CA THR A 652 6.24 27.00 -28.84
C THR A 652 6.83 27.83 -29.97
N LEU A 653 8.16 27.94 -30.02
CA LEU A 653 8.84 28.59 -31.15
C LEU A 653 8.41 27.98 -32.50
N LEU A 654 8.31 26.64 -32.55
CA LEU A 654 7.84 25.89 -33.72
C LEU A 654 6.38 26.21 -34.09
N ASP A 655 5.51 26.51 -33.13
CA ASP A 655 4.13 26.90 -33.42
C ASP A 655 4.09 28.27 -34.12
N PHE A 656 4.86 29.25 -33.64
CA PHE A 656 4.95 30.57 -34.27
C PHE A 656 5.62 30.52 -35.65
N GLN A 657 6.71 29.76 -35.80
CA GLN A 657 7.33 29.51 -37.10
C GLN A 657 6.34 28.88 -38.09
N ARG A 658 5.57 27.89 -37.63
CA ARG A 658 4.57 27.23 -38.47
C ARG A 658 3.45 28.17 -38.90
N LEU A 659 3.03 29.09 -38.05
CA LEU A 659 2.06 30.13 -38.40
C LEU A 659 2.61 31.09 -39.45
N ASP A 660 3.87 31.51 -39.32
CA ASP A 660 4.54 32.37 -40.31
C ASP A 660 4.69 31.66 -41.67
N GLU A 661 5.06 30.38 -41.68
CA GLU A 661 5.11 29.54 -42.88
C GLU A 661 3.76 29.43 -43.61
N LEU A 662 2.66 29.41 -42.85
CA LEU A 662 1.30 29.35 -43.37
C LEU A 662 0.76 30.73 -43.78
N GLY A 663 1.54 31.80 -43.58
CA GLY A 663 1.17 33.17 -43.91
C GLY A 663 0.15 33.79 -42.96
N VAL A 664 0.06 33.30 -41.72
CA VAL A 664 -0.77 33.92 -40.67
C VAL A 664 -0.03 35.16 -40.15
N GLU A 665 -0.65 36.35 -40.27
CA GLU A 665 -0.05 37.61 -39.82
C GLU A 665 -0.06 37.69 -38.29
N ILE A 666 1.10 37.58 -37.65
CA ILE A 666 1.28 37.65 -36.18
C ILE A 666 1.55 39.09 -35.70
N LYS A 667 2.28 39.87 -36.50
CA LYS A 667 2.70 41.21 -36.13
C LYS A 667 1.50 42.12 -35.87
N GLY A 668 1.50 42.81 -34.72
CA GLY A 668 0.41 43.72 -34.33
C GLY A 668 -0.84 43.00 -33.83
N LYS A 669 -0.81 41.68 -33.66
CA LYS A 669 -1.93 40.89 -33.15
C LYS A 669 -1.75 40.52 -31.68
N ILE A 670 -2.82 40.04 -31.04
CA ILE A 670 -2.77 39.41 -29.72
C ILE A 670 -2.72 37.89 -29.89
N ALA A 671 -1.77 37.22 -29.22
CA ALA A 671 -1.64 35.77 -29.30
C ALA A 671 -2.39 35.09 -28.15
N ILE A 672 -3.38 34.24 -28.47
CA ILE A 672 -4.02 33.34 -27.51
C ILE A 672 -3.34 31.98 -27.58
N MET A 673 -2.85 31.51 -26.44
CA MET A 673 -2.07 30.28 -26.30
C MET A 673 -2.60 29.45 -25.14
N ARG A 674 -2.28 28.16 -25.14
CA ARG A 674 -2.58 27.28 -24.00
C ARG A 674 -1.37 27.08 -23.10
N TYR A 675 -1.63 26.82 -21.82
CA TYR A 675 -0.63 26.23 -20.91
C TYR A 675 -0.14 24.86 -21.41
N GLY A 676 0.86 24.30 -20.72
CA GLY A 676 1.55 23.06 -21.12
C GLY A 676 2.53 23.23 -22.29
N GLY A 677 3.50 22.33 -22.43
CA GLY A 677 4.63 22.52 -23.34
C GLY A 677 5.70 23.40 -22.72
N PRO A 678 6.13 24.51 -23.35
CA PRO A 678 7.20 25.35 -22.82
C PRO A 678 6.74 26.15 -21.60
N PHE A 679 7.69 26.57 -20.76
CA PHE A 679 7.45 27.51 -19.66
C PHE A 679 6.72 28.77 -20.16
N ARG A 680 5.78 29.28 -19.35
CA ARG A 680 4.86 30.35 -19.76
C ARG A 680 5.57 31.64 -20.18
N GLY A 681 6.67 32.02 -19.52
CA GLY A 681 7.49 33.17 -19.93
C GLY A 681 8.05 33.03 -21.35
N LEU A 682 8.41 31.81 -21.77
CA LEU A 682 8.90 31.56 -23.13
C LEU A 682 7.78 31.66 -24.17
N LYS A 683 6.53 31.37 -23.82
CA LYS A 683 5.39 31.61 -24.71
C LYS A 683 5.23 33.10 -25.00
N VAL A 684 5.33 33.94 -23.96
CA VAL A 684 5.24 35.40 -24.09
C VAL A 684 6.44 35.95 -24.87
N LYS A 685 7.65 35.45 -24.57
CA LYS A 685 8.87 35.75 -25.33
C LYS A 685 8.70 35.45 -26.82
N ASN A 686 8.21 34.26 -27.16
CA ASN A 686 7.99 33.88 -28.55
C ASN A 686 6.94 34.77 -29.23
N ALA A 687 5.82 35.06 -28.55
CA ALA A 687 4.82 35.98 -29.07
C ALA A 687 5.43 37.37 -29.37
N GLU A 688 6.22 37.91 -28.45
CA GLU A 688 6.92 39.18 -28.58
C GLU A 688 7.92 39.17 -29.75
N GLN A 689 8.73 38.11 -29.88
CA GLN A 689 9.70 37.96 -30.95
C GLN A 689 9.07 37.96 -32.35
N PHE A 690 7.86 37.41 -32.49
CA PHE A 690 7.09 37.44 -33.74
C PHE A 690 6.25 38.71 -33.91
N GLY A 691 6.38 39.68 -32.99
CA GLY A 691 5.79 41.01 -33.08
C GLY A 691 4.34 41.10 -32.63
N ALA A 692 3.85 40.13 -31.84
CA ALA A 692 2.58 40.27 -31.15
C ALA A 692 2.63 41.46 -30.18
N VAL A 693 1.48 42.11 -29.95
CA VAL A 693 1.35 43.28 -29.06
C VAL A 693 0.72 42.94 -27.71
N GLY A 694 0.42 41.65 -27.49
CA GLY A 694 -0.05 41.13 -26.23
C GLY A 694 -0.24 39.61 -26.28
N ALA A 695 -0.24 38.98 -25.11
CA ALA A 695 -0.36 37.52 -24.97
C ALA A 695 -1.45 37.13 -23.96
N ILE A 696 -2.23 36.12 -24.29
CA ILE A 696 -3.23 35.51 -23.41
C ILE A 696 -2.91 34.03 -23.29
N ILE A 697 -2.89 33.50 -22.07
CA ILE A 697 -2.63 32.08 -21.82
C ILE A 697 -3.80 31.49 -21.03
N TYR A 698 -4.31 30.33 -21.43
CA TYR A 698 -5.41 29.65 -20.72
C TYR A 698 -5.16 28.14 -20.53
N SER A 699 -5.82 27.55 -19.53
CA SER A 699 -5.77 26.11 -19.23
C SER A 699 -6.88 25.38 -19.97
N ASP A 700 -6.54 24.56 -20.95
CA ASP A 700 -7.51 23.87 -21.80
C ASP A 700 -7.91 22.50 -21.21
N PRO A 701 -9.22 22.17 -21.11
CA PRO A 701 -9.67 20.87 -20.60
C PRO A 701 -9.18 19.66 -21.39
N GLY A 702 -8.64 19.84 -22.60
CA GLY A 702 -7.98 18.78 -23.36
C GLY A 702 -6.73 18.20 -22.68
N ASP A 703 -6.22 18.86 -21.64
CA ASP A 703 -5.11 18.37 -20.82
C ASP A 703 -5.54 17.71 -19.50
N ASP A 704 -6.84 17.72 -19.19
CA ASP A 704 -7.39 17.23 -17.90
C ASP A 704 -7.63 15.70 -17.89
N GLY A 705 -7.01 14.95 -18.80
CA GLY A 705 -7.16 13.50 -18.88
C GLY A 705 -8.62 13.06 -19.02
N ASN A 706 -9.06 12.12 -18.18
CA ASN A 706 -10.42 11.56 -18.20
C ASN A 706 -11.40 12.27 -17.24
N ILE A 707 -10.92 13.13 -16.35
CA ILE A 707 -11.76 13.80 -15.34
C ILE A 707 -12.27 15.15 -15.86
N THR A 708 -13.23 15.06 -16.78
CA THR A 708 -13.83 16.22 -17.45
C THR A 708 -15.36 16.18 -17.39
N ALA A 709 -16.01 17.34 -17.52
CA ALA A 709 -17.47 17.41 -17.63
C ALA A 709 -18.01 16.67 -18.87
N ALA A 710 -17.23 16.60 -19.95
CA ALA A 710 -17.57 15.82 -21.13
C ALA A 710 -17.69 14.32 -20.83
N ASN A 711 -16.94 13.83 -19.83
CA ASN A 711 -16.98 12.44 -19.36
C ASN A 711 -17.96 12.23 -18.19
N GLY A 712 -18.79 13.23 -17.87
CA GLY A 712 -19.86 13.12 -16.87
C GLY A 712 -19.45 13.46 -15.42
N TYR A 713 -18.28 14.06 -15.21
CA TYR A 713 -17.85 14.53 -13.88
C TYR A 713 -18.31 15.96 -13.62
N ASP A 714 -18.80 16.21 -12.41
CA ASP A 714 -19.12 17.58 -11.99
C ASP A 714 -17.85 18.42 -11.81
N HIS A 715 -17.97 19.72 -12.09
CA HIS A 715 -16.90 20.67 -11.83
C HIS A 715 -16.73 20.89 -10.33
N TYR A 716 -15.49 21.11 -9.89
CA TYR A 716 -15.17 21.66 -8.58
C TYR A 716 -16.06 22.88 -8.27
N PRO A 717 -16.55 23.11 -7.05
CA PRO A 717 -16.29 22.34 -5.82
C PRO A 717 -17.14 21.07 -5.69
N ASN A 718 -18.12 20.86 -6.57
CA ASN A 718 -19.07 19.76 -6.46
C ASN A 718 -18.54 18.43 -7.00
N GLY A 719 -17.47 18.45 -7.78
CA GLY A 719 -16.84 17.26 -8.32
C GLY A 719 -15.36 17.46 -8.66
N PRO A 720 -14.71 16.40 -9.17
CA PRO A 720 -13.27 16.37 -9.33
C PRO A 720 -12.77 17.03 -10.62
N ALA A 721 -13.66 17.48 -11.52
CA ALA A 721 -13.24 18.14 -12.76
C ALA A 721 -12.86 19.61 -12.53
N ARG A 722 -11.95 20.14 -13.36
CA ARG A 722 -11.50 21.55 -13.30
C ARG A 722 -12.67 22.52 -13.27
N HIS A 723 -12.62 23.54 -12.42
CA HIS A 723 -13.65 24.59 -12.43
C HIS A 723 -13.55 25.42 -13.72
N PRO A 724 -14.67 25.77 -14.40
CA PRO A 724 -14.61 26.48 -15.69
C PRO A 724 -13.91 27.83 -15.67
N ASN A 725 -13.96 28.49 -14.52
CA ASN A 725 -13.30 29.78 -14.30
C ASN A 725 -11.96 29.65 -13.58
N SER A 726 -11.37 28.45 -13.45
CA SER A 726 -10.03 28.30 -12.88
C SER A 726 -8.98 28.97 -13.78
N VAL A 727 -8.09 29.76 -13.17
CA VAL A 727 -7.05 30.51 -13.86
C VAL A 727 -5.68 30.18 -13.26
N GLN A 728 -4.76 29.67 -14.06
CA GLN A 728 -3.38 29.45 -13.63
C GLN A 728 -2.62 30.78 -13.64
N LYS A 729 -2.15 31.26 -12.49
CA LYS A 729 -1.23 32.41 -12.38
C LYS A 729 0.21 31.95 -12.62
N GLY A 730 1.19 32.85 -12.65
CA GLY A 730 2.59 32.44 -12.78
C GLY A 730 3.54 33.52 -13.26
N SER A 731 4.83 33.30 -13.04
CA SER A 731 5.89 34.17 -13.56
C SER A 731 6.05 34.03 -15.07
N THR A 732 6.30 35.14 -15.74
CA THR A 732 6.70 35.19 -17.15
C THR A 732 8.18 35.53 -17.33
N LEU A 733 9.02 35.37 -16.29
CA LEU A 733 10.47 35.45 -16.39
C LEU A 733 10.99 34.56 -17.54
N PHE A 734 12.02 34.95 -18.26
CA PHE A 734 12.68 34.07 -19.22
C PHE A 734 13.59 33.10 -18.46
N LEU A 735 12.97 32.17 -17.71
CA LEU A 735 13.64 31.28 -16.76
C LEU A 735 14.79 30.48 -17.39
N SER A 736 14.66 30.10 -18.67
CA SER A 736 15.72 29.39 -19.40
C SER A 736 16.94 30.25 -19.73
N SER A 737 16.88 31.58 -19.53
CA SER A 737 18.02 32.50 -19.64
C SER A 737 18.79 32.59 -18.32
N ARG A 738 18.11 32.88 -17.21
CA ARG A 738 18.63 32.78 -15.82
C ARG A 738 17.48 32.83 -14.81
N PRO A 739 17.56 32.10 -13.67
CA PRO A 739 16.70 32.29 -12.50
C PRO A 739 17.27 33.40 -11.59
N GLY A 740 16.68 33.59 -10.41
CA GLY A 740 17.13 34.57 -9.42
C GLY A 740 16.51 35.96 -9.60
N ASP A 741 16.93 36.91 -8.77
CA ASP A 741 16.52 38.31 -8.95
C ASP A 741 17.00 38.81 -10.33
N PRO A 742 16.09 39.27 -11.21
CA PRO A 742 16.43 39.76 -12.55
C PRO A 742 17.47 40.89 -12.58
N THR A 743 17.60 41.61 -11.47
CA THR A 743 18.41 42.82 -11.31
C THR A 743 19.73 42.60 -10.57
N THR A 744 19.98 41.44 -9.95
CA THR A 744 21.25 41.13 -9.28
C THR A 744 21.89 39.83 -9.79
N PRO A 745 22.06 39.64 -11.11
CA PRO A 745 22.57 38.38 -11.63
C PRO A 745 23.99 38.10 -11.14
N GLY A 746 24.17 36.99 -10.42
CA GLY A 746 25.47 36.48 -9.98
C GLY A 746 25.92 36.93 -8.58
N TYR A 747 25.09 37.65 -7.82
CA TYR A 747 25.37 38.02 -6.42
C TYR A 747 24.08 38.33 -5.64
N ALA A 748 24.10 37.99 -4.36
CA ALA A 748 22.96 38.14 -3.46
C ALA A 748 22.43 39.59 -3.34
N SER A 749 21.12 39.71 -3.37
CA SER A 749 20.33 40.96 -3.36
C SER A 749 20.25 41.65 -1.99
N HIS A 750 21.39 41.97 -1.39
CA HIS A 750 21.44 42.72 -0.13
C HIS A 750 20.98 44.18 -0.29
N GLU A 751 20.64 44.83 0.83
CA GLU A 751 20.30 46.26 0.79
C GLU A 751 21.46 47.10 0.23
N GLY A 752 21.18 47.95 -0.76
CA GLY A 752 22.14 48.90 -1.31
C GLY A 752 23.13 48.33 -2.34
N VAL A 753 22.98 47.08 -2.77
CA VAL A 753 23.79 46.51 -3.87
C VAL A 753 23.44 47.17 -5.22
N PRO A 754 24.38 47.23 -6.18
CA PRO A 754 24.08 47.64 -7.55
C PRO A 754 22.98 46.79 -8.17
N ARG A 755 22.25 47.33 -9.15
CA ARG A 755 21.20 46.60 -9.88
C ARG A 755 21.36 46.79 -11.39
N ALA A 756 21.30 45.68 -12.12
CA ALA A 756 21.33 45.63 -13.58
C ALA A 756 19.95 45.87 -14.19
N SER A 757 19.92 46.10 -15.51
CA SER A 757 18.67 46.05 -16.27
C SER A 757 18.14 44.62 -16.30
N HIS A 758 16.82 44.48 -16.27
CA HIS A 758 16.11 43.20 -16.35
C HIS A 758 15.40 42.97 -17.69
N GLU A 759 15.47 43.93 -18.63
CA GLU A 759 14.76 43.88 -19.92
C GLU A 759 15.14 42.67 -20.79
N ASP A 760 16.30 42.06 -20.56
CA ASP A 760 16.77 40.87 -21.28
C ASP A 760 16.12 39.57 -20.80
N VAL A 761 15.48 39.60 -19.63
CA VAL A 761 14.93 38.42 -18.94
C VAL A 761 13.44 38.53 -18.59
N VAL A 762 12.79 39.66 -18.86
CA VAL A 762 11.33 39.82 -18.67
C VAL A 762 10.66 40.29 -19.97
N PRO A 763 9.38 39.95 -20.21
CA PRO A 763 8.68 40.35 -21.43
C PRO A 763 8.37 41.85 -21.49
N GLY A 764 8.46 42.43 -22.69
CA GLY A 764 8.11 43.83 -22.95
C GLY A 764 6.65 44.06 -23.36
N ILE A 765 5.88 42.99 -23.62
CA ILE A 765 4.47 43.06 -24.00
C ILE A 765 3.53 42.69 -22.84
N PRO A 766 2.31 43.24 -22.77
CA PRO A 766 1.35 42.87 -21.76
C PRO A 766 0.86 41.43 -21.97
N SER A 767 0.76 40.69 -20.87
CA SER A 767 0.21 39.33 -20.86
C SER A 767 -0.75 39.09 -19.70
N LEU A 768 -1.79 38.29 -19.93
CA LEU A 768 -2.79 37.93 -18.93
C LEU A 768 -3.11 36.42 -18.96
N PRO A 769 -3.29 35.78 -17.79
CA PRO A 769 -3.87 34.45 -17.70
C PRO A 769 -5.39 34.51 -17.81
N LEU A 770 -6.00 33.46 -18.37
CA LEU A 770 -7.45 33.39 -18.61
C LEU A 770 -8.00 32.00 -18.28
N SER A 771 -9.26 31.94 -17.88
CA SER A 771 -9.97 30.67 -17.72
C SER A 771 -10.42 30.11 -19.06
N PHE A 772 -10.67 28.80 -19.15
CA PHE A 772 -11.19 28.24 -20.39
C PHE A 772 -12.61 28.71 -20.71
N ALA A 773 -13.43 29.00 -19.68
CA ALA A 773 -14.76 29.57 -19.89
C ALA A 773 -14.69 30.94 -20.57
N SER A 774 -13.73 31.78 -20.20
CA SER A 774 -13.51 33.07 -20.86
C SER A 774 -12.80 32.95 -22.21
N ALA A 775 -11.94 31.94 -22.40
CA ALA A 775 -11.24 31.72 -23.66
C ALA A 775 -12.16 31.16 -24.76
N GLN A 776 -13.13 30.30 -24.40
CA GLN A 776 -13.96 29.59 -25.37
C GLN A 776 -14.73 30.51 -26.34
N PRO A 777 -15.41 31.60 -25.91
CA PRO A 777 -16.06 32.54 -26.82
C PRO A 777 -15.08 33.23 -27.78
N LEU A 778 -13.86 33.54 -27.32
CA LEU A 778 -12.82 34.16 -28.14
C LEU A 778 -12.34 33.19 -29.22
N LEU A 779 -12.05 31.95 -28.85
CA LEU A 779 -11.63 30.91 -29.80
C LEU A 779 -12.73 30.56 -30.80
N LYS A 780 -13.99 30.54 -30.36
CA LYS A 780 -15.15 30.32 -31.23
C LYS A 780 -15.29 31.41 -32.30
N ALA A 781 -14.84 32.63 -32.00
CA ALA A 781 -14.79 33.72 -32.98
C ALA A 781 -13.82 33.44 -34.13
N LEU A 782 -12.80 32.60 -33.91
CA LEU A 782 -11.82 32.24 -34.92
C LEU A 782 -12.30 31.10 -35.83
N ASN A 783 -13.40 30.41 -35.51
CA ASN A 783 -13.91 29.28 -36.29
C ASN A 783 -14.06 29.63 -37.78
N GLY A 784 -13.40 28.84 -38.64
CA GLY A 784 -13.40 29.05 -40.09
C GLY A 784 -12.54 30.21 -40.59
N HIS A 785 -11.72 30.84 -39.73
CA HIS A 785 -10.81 31.92 -40.09
C HIS A 785 -9.33 31.53 -39.94
N GLY A 786 -8.49 31.96 -40.89
CA GLY A 786 -7.10 31.52 -40.97
C GLY A 786 -6.97 30.07 -41.44
N SER A 787 -5.82 29.45 -41.17
CA SER A 787 -5.59 28.02 -41.37
C SER A 787 -6.34 27.17 -40.34
N THR A 788 -6.83 26.02 -40.77
CA THR A 788 -7.45 24.99 -39.94
C THR A 788 -6.41 24.23 -39.10
N ALA A 789 -6.82 23.61 -38.00
CA ALA A 789 -5.93 22.78 -37.18
C ALA A 789 -5.24 21.66 -38.00
N ALA A 790 -5.92 21.11 -39.00
CA ALA A 790 -5.37 20.09 -39.89
C ALA A 790 -4.26 20.63 -40.81
N GLU A 791 -4.38 21.88 -41.29
CA GLU A 791 -3.34 22.52 -42.10
C GLU A 791 -2.14 22.94 -41.26
N VAL A 792 -2.39 23.37 -40.01
CA VAL A 792 -1.32 23.66 -39.05
C VAL A 792 -0.48 22.41 -38.79
N ASN A 793 -1.12 21.25 -38.63
CA ASN A 793 -0.48 19.94 -38.49
C ASN A 793 0.61 19.91 -37.40
N ARG A 794 0.30 20.49 -36.24
CA ARG A 794 1.17 20.49 -35.06
C ARG A 794 0.63 19.55 -33.98
N THR A 795 1.53 18.86 -33.31
CA THR A 795 1.21 17.91 -32.24
C THR A 795 0.42 18.61 -31.13
N ARG A 796 -0.68 17.97 -30.71
CA ARG A 796 -1.62 18.50 -29.71
C ARG A 796 -2.10 19.92 -30.02
N TRP A 797 -2.27 20.34 -31.28
CA TRP A 797 -2.82 21.69 -31.60
C TRP A 797 -4.26 21.90 -31.14
N VAL A 798 -5.09 20.86 -31.28
CA VAL A 798 -6.50 20.82 -30.84
C VAL A 798 -6.58 20.54 -29.34
N GLY A 799 -7.59 21.09 -28.66
CA GLY A 799 -7.88 20.88 -27.24
C GLY A 799 -9.25 20.27 -26.97
N GLY A 800 -9.77 20.45 -25.75
CA GLY A 800 -11.02 19.87 -25.25
C GLY A 800 -12.26 20.76 -25.33
N LEU A 801 -12.12 22.02 -25.75
CA LEU A 801 -13.24 22.95 -25.99
C LEU A 801 -14.00 22.68 -27.31
N ASP A 802 -15.28 23.03 -27.33
CA ASP A 802 -16.17 23.00 -28.51
C ASP A 802 -15.89 24.17 -29.47
N VAL A 803 -14.73 24.15 -30.11
CA VAL A 803 -14.22 25.12 -31.10
C VAL A 803 -13.37 24.45 -32.18
N ASP A 804 -13.16 25.11 -33.32
CA ASP A 804 -12.43 24.52 -34.46
C ASP A 804 -10.89 24.58 -34.29
N TYR A 805 -10.40 25.35 -33.30
CA TYR A 805 -8.98 25.68 -33.11
C TYR A 805 -8.32 26.23 -34.39
N SER A 806 -9.07 27.02 -35.15
CA SER A 806 -8.56 27.74 -36.32
C SER A 806 -7.63 28.87 -35.87
N THR A 807 -6.62 29.17 -36.69
CA THR A 807 -5.53 30.11 -36.34
C THR A 807 -6.00 31.56 -36.24
N GLY A 808 -7.05 31.96 -36.94
CA GLY A 808 -7.44 33.37 -37.07
C GLY A 808 -6.46 34.18 -37.92
N PRO A 809 -6.53 35.53 -37.87
CA PRO A 809 -7.51 36.32 -37.12
C PRO A 809 -8.91 36.30 -37.75
N ALA A 810 -9.93 36.54 -36.94
CA ALA A 810 -11.30 36.76 -37.40
C ALA A 810 -11.50 38.24 -37.81
N PRO A 811 -11.86 38.55 -39.07
CA PRO A 811 -11.92 39.93 -39.55
C PRO A 811 -12.85 40.82 -38.72
N GLY A 812 -12.31 41.94 -38.23
CA GLY A 812 -13.09 42.94 -37.49
C GLY A 812 -13.40 42.59 -36.03
N VAL A 813 -12.87 41.46 -35.52
CA VAL A 813 -12.90 41.15 -34.09
C VAL A 813 -11.54 41.51 -33.49
N THR A 814 -11.53 42.39 -32.48
CA THR A 814 -10.30 42.85 -31.83
C THR A 814 -10.35 42.65 -30.33
N LEU A 815 -9.20 42.41 -29.72
CA LEU A 815 -9.00 42.41 -28.28
C LEU A 815 -8.24 43.68 -27.88
N THR A 816 -8.58 44.22 -26.71
CA THR A 816 -7.77 45.22 -26.02
C THR A 816 -7.37 44.67 -24.66
N ILE A 817 -6.07 44.50 -24.46
CA ILE A 817 -5.42 44.10 -23.22
C ILE A 817 -4.77 45.33 -22.60
N THR A 818 -5.14 45.65 -21.37
CA THR A 818 -4.46 46.66 -20.55
C THR A 818 -3.94 45.97 -19.29
N ASN A 819 -2.64 46.03 -19.07
CA ASN A 819 -1.97 45.47 -17.90
C ASN A 819 -1.02 46.53 -17.35
N GLU A 820 -1.16 46.89 -16.08
CA GLU A 820 -0.25 47.82 -15.40
C GLU A 820 0.30 47.10 -14.17
N MET A 821 1.63 46.97 -14.10
CA MET A 821 2.35 46.33 -13.01
C MET A 821 3.14 47.38 -12.23
N GLU A 822 3.13 47.29 -10.90
CA GLU A 822 4.04 48.00 -10.01
C GLU A 822 5.36 47.24 -9.96
N GLU A 823 6.45 47.87 -10.37
CA GLU A 823 7.81 47.40 -10.17
C GLU A 823 8.35 47.86 -8.82
N LYS A 824 8.87 46.94 -8.00
CA LYS A 824 9.27 47.27 -6.64
C LYS A 824 10.40 46.38 -6.11
N ILE A 825 11.37 47.01 -5.46
CA ILE A 825 12.33 46.30 -4.60
C ILE A 825 11.64 45.97 -3.28
N THR A 826 11.54 44.69 -2.97
CA THR A 826 10.72 44.17 -1.88
C THR A 826 11.54 43.18 -1.06
N PRO A 827 11.53 43.27 0.28
CA PRO A 827 12.15 42.26 1.13
C PRO A 827 11.44 40.92 0.98
N ILE A 828 12.21 39.84 0.92
CA ILE A 828 11.77 38.45 1.04
C ILE A 828 12.52 37.78 2.19
N TRP A 829 11.96 36.72 2.77
CA TRP A 829 12.51 36.10 3.97
C TRP A 829 12.60 34.59 3.84
N ASN A 830 13.83 34.09 3.67
CA ASN A 830 14.11 32.66 3.77
C ASN A 830 14.23 32.25 5.23
N VAL A 831 13.62 31.12 5.60
CA VAL A 831 13.79 30.55 6.95
C VAL A 831 14.85 29.48 6.89
N ILE A 832 15.92 29.62 7.66
CA ILE A 832 17.00 28.63 7.68
C ILE A 832 17.17 28.04 9.08
N GLY A 833 16.97 26.73 9.19
CA GLY A 833 17.16 25.92 10.39
C GLY A 833 18.39 25.03 10.29
N TYR A 834 19.15 24.89 11.39
CA TYR A 834 20.41 24.15 11.43
C TYR A 834 20.46 23.13 12.58
N ILE A 835 21.02 21.95 12.28
CA ILE A 835 21.52 20.98 13.28
C ILE A 835 22.96 20.62 12.93
N ASN A 836 23.87 20.84 13.88
CA ASN A 836 25.29 20.54 13.70
C ASN A 836 25.61 19.06 13.92
N GLY A 837 26.32 18.48 12.96
CA GLY A 837 26.82 17.12 13.02
C GLY A 837 28.05 16.94 13.90
N SER A 838 28.62 15.73 13.93
CA SER A 838 29.95 15.49 14.47
C SER A 838 31.08 15.81 13.48
N ASN A 839 30.81 15.77 12.18
CA ASN A 839 31.67 16.18 11.08
C ASN A 839 31.15 17.52 10.53
N PRO A 840 31.86 18.64 10.78
CA PRO A 840 31.43 19.94 10.28
C PRO A 840 31.71 20.15 8.79
N GLU A 841 32.49 19.27 8.15
CA GLU A 841 32.94 19.41 6.76
C GLU A 841 31.88 18.98 5.73
N ASP A 842 30.82 18.30 6.17
CA ASP A 842 29.77 17.79 5.29
C ASP A 842 28.40 18.32 5.71
N THR A 843 27.63 18.79 4.75
CA THR A 843 26.31 19.40 4.96
C THR A 843 25.29 18.84 3.97
N VAL A 844 24.13 18.40 4.47
CA VAL A 844 22.96 18.08 3.66
C VAL A 844 21.98 19.25 3.78
N VAL A 845 21.51 19.76 2.65
CA VAL A 845 20.50 20.84 2.60
C VAL A 845 19.18 20.24 2.13
N LEU A 846 18.10 20.53 2.85
CA LEU A 846 16.74 20.16 2.48
C LEU A 846 15.89 21.42 2.37
N GLY A 847 15.16 21.59 1.26
CA GLY A 847 14.43 22.82 0.98
C GLY A 847 13.05 22.62 0.38
N ASN A 848 12.20 23.61 0.60
CA ASN A 848 10.87 23.78 0.03
C ASN A 848 10.58 25.29 0.00
N HIS A 849 10.01 25.82 -1.07
CA HIS A 849 9.51 27.20 -1.04
C HIS A 849 8.17 27.31 -0.32
N ARG A 850 7.81 28.54 0.07
CA ARG A 850 6.65 28.83 0.91
C ARG A 850 5.69 29.83 0.27
N ASP A 851 6.19 30.65 -0.63
CA ASP A 851 5.37 31.67 -1.29
C ASP A 851 4.39 31.06 -2.29
N THR A 852 3.28 31.77 -2.52
CA THR A 852 2.15 31.34 -3.37
C THR A 852 1.59 32.52 -4.17
N TRP A 853 1.01 32.30 -5.36
CA TRP A 853 0.32 33.38 -6.10
C TRP A 853 -1.00 33.89 -5.48
N MET A 854 -1.55 33.16 -4.52
CA MET A 854 -2.86 33.37 -3.91
C MET A 854 -2.87 32.98 -2.43
N ILE A 855 -3.97 33.29 -1.75
CA ILE A 855 -4.29 32.61 -0.49
C ILE A 855 -4.81 31.22 -0.83
N GLY A 856 -4.07 30.20 -0.42
CA GLY A 856 -4.18 28.83 -0.92
C GLY A 856 -2.78 28.28 -1.20
N GLY A 857 -2.62 27.58 -2.32
CA GLY A 857 -1.39 26.89 -2.70
C GLY A 857 -1.21 25.57 -1.95
N ASN A 858 -2.30 24.84 -1.71
CA ASN A 858 -2.27 23.64 -0.89
C ASN A 858 -1.57 22.46 -1.54
N GLY A 859 -1.58 22.38 -2.88
CA GLY A 859 -0.64 21.57 -3.66
C GLY A 859 0.72 22.27 -3.74
N ASP A 860 0.77 23.45 -4.35
CA ASP A 860 2.00 24.23 -4.56
C ASP A 860 2.03 25.49 -3.68
N PRO A 861 2.95 25.60 -2.70
CA PRO A 861 3.91 24.58 -2.22
C PRO A 861 3.57 24.05 -0.83
N ASN A 862 2.38 24.36 -0.31
CA ASN A 862 2.08 24.11 1.11
C ASN A 862 2.10 22.63 1.45
N SER A 863 1.90 21.73 0.47
CA SER A 863 2.06 20.30 0.66
C SER A 863 3.49 19.96 1.11
N GLY A 864 4.50 20.50 0.41
CA GLY A 864 5.91 20.43 0.81
C GLY A 864 6.18 21.17 2.12
N SER A 865 5.65 22.39 2.30
CA SER A 865 5.88 23.16 3.54
C SER A 865 5.36 22.44 4.78
N ALA A 866 4.20 21.79 4.68
CA ALA A 866 3.63 20.96 5.74
C ALA A 866 4.53 19.76 6.06
N ILE A 867 5.04 19.08 5.02
CA ILE A 867 5.95 17.94 5.16
C ILE A 867 7.26 18.36 5.82
N VAL A 868 7.86 19.49 5.44
CA VAL A 868 9.12 19.98 6.02
C VAL A 868 8.96 20.29 7.51
N VAL A 869 7.88 20.95 7.92
CA VAL A 869 7.59 21.21 9.34
C VAL A 869 7.44 19.88 10.11
N GLU A 870 6.69 18.92 9.56
CA GLU A 870 6.51 17.61 10.19
C GLU A 870 7.83 16.80 10.25
N LEU A 871 8.69 16.92 9.24
CA LEU A 871 10.02 16.32 9.21
C LEU A 871 10.90 16.88 10.33
N THR A 872 10.90 18.19 10.59
CA THR A 872 11.68 18.76 11.72
C THR A 872 11.24 18.18 13.07
N LYS A 873 9.94 17.90 13.24
CA LYS A 873 9.39 17.21 14.43
C LYS A 873 9.83 15.74 14.50
N ALA A 874 9.93 15.04 13.37
CA ALA A 874 10.48 13.68 13.31
C ALA A 874 11.98 13.64 13.66
N VAL A 875 12.77 14.57 13.12
CA VAL A 875 14.19 14.73 13.44
C VAL A 875 14.38 15.04 14.93
N LYS A 876 13.54 15.91 15.51
CA LYS A 876 13.55 16.17 16.95
C LYS A 876 13.40 14.89 17.77
N LYS A 877 12.41 14.05 17.46
CA LYS A 877 12.18 12.79 18.19
C LYS A 877 13.38 11.85 18.08
N LEU A 878 14.06 11.84 16.94
CA LEU A 878 15.29 11.07 16.77
C LEU A 878 16.44 11.65 17.60
N VAL A 879 16.66 12.97 17.59
CA VAL A 879 17.68 13.61 18.46
C VAL A 879 17.40 13.36 19.94
N ASP A 880 16.14 13.44 20.36
CA ASP A 880 15.71 13.17 21.74
C ASP A 880 15.96 11.71 22.18
N SER A 881 16.13 10.76 21.25
CA SER A 881 16.52 9.37 21.57
C SER A 881 18.01 9.22 21.90
N GLY A 882 18.79 10.30 21.72
CA GLY A 882 20.24 10.32 21.90
C GLY A 882 21.03 10.25 20.59
N TRP A 883 20.37 10.22 19.44
CA TRP A 883 21.04 10.29 18.14
C TRP A 883 21.65 11.69 17.94
N LYS A 884 22.85 11.71 17.35
CA LYS A 884 23.50 12.92 16.86
C LYS A 884 23.93 12.65 15.42
N PRO A 885 23.53 13.50 14.45
CA PRO A 885 23.91 13.29 13.06
C PRO A 885 25.42 13.36 12.89
N LYS A 886 25.95 12.61 11.92
CA LYS A 886 27.37 12.74 11.56
C LYS A 886 27.61 14.01 10.77
N ARG A 887 26.73 14.33 9.83
CA ARG A 887 26.85 15.52 8.95
C ARG A 887 25.92 16.63 9.42
N ASN A 888 26.16 17.86 8.97
CA ASN A 888 25.24 18.96 9.27
C ASN A 888 23.94 18.81 8.47
N LEU A 889 22.83 19.19 9.08
CA LEU A 889 21.55 19.34 8.40
C LEU A 889 21.17 20.82 8.35
N VAL A 890 20.90 21.31 7.15
CA VAL A 890 20.22 22.58 6.91
C VAL A 890 18.82 22.28 6.40
N VAL A 891 17.80 22.86 7.03
CA VAL A 891 16.42 22.85 6.53
C VAL A 891 16.04 24.28 6.16
N ALA A 892 15.57 24.47 4.93
CA ALA A 892 15.26 25.77 4.39
C ALA A 892 13.79 25.88 3.96
N SER A 893 13.19 27.04 4.22
CA SER A 893 11.90 27.45 3.66
C SER A 893 12.11 28.70 2.81
N TRP A 894 12.14 28.51 1.49
CA TRP A 894 12.44 29.56 0.51
C TRP A 894 11.25 30.50 0.30
N ASP A 895 11.53 31.73 -0.12
CA ASP A 895 10.55 32.75 -0.48
C ASP A 895 10.82 33.22 -1.93
N ALA A 896 9.82 33.78 -2.59
CA ALA A 896 9.89 34.22 -3.99
C ALA A 896 10.36 33.16 -5.01
N GLU A 897 10.08 31.87 -4.77
CA GLU A 897 10.30 30.83 -5.79
C GLU A 897 9.41 31.09 -7.00
N GLU A 898 8.16 31.46 -6.75
CA GLU A 898 7.12 31.53 -7.79
C GLU A 898 7.48 32.55 -8.87
N TYR A 899 8.19 33.61 -8.48
CA TYR A 899 8.68 34.65 -9.39
C TYR A 899 9.86 34.18 -10.25
N GLY A 900 10.66 33.21 -9.81
CA GLY A 900 11.80 32.70 -10.57
C GLY A 900 12.93 32.12 -9.72
N LEU A 901 12.60 31.32 -8.71
CA LEU A 901 13.54 30.67 -7.80
C LEU A 901 14.36 31.67 -6.96
N ILE A 902 13.82 32.86 -6.71
CA ILE A 902 14.61 34.00 -6.25
C ILE A 902 15.25 33.69 -4.90
N GLY A 903 14.48 33.34 -3.88
CA GLY A 903 15.02 33.13 -2.53
C GLY A 903 16.11 32.08 -2.46
N SER A 904 15.94 30.93 -3.11
CA SER A 904 16.98 29.88 -3.12
C SER A 904 18.21 30.30 -3.93
N THR A 905 18.04 30.96 -5.08
CA THR A 905 19.16 31.51 -5.87
C THR A 905 19.97 32.51 -5.06
N GLU A 906 19.33 33.51 -4.45
CA GLU A 906 20.03 34.53 -3.65
C GLU A 906 20.80 33.89 -2.49
N TRP A 907 20.21 32.88 -1.84
CA TRP A 907 20.87 32.18 -0.73
C TRP A 907 22.06 31.34 -1.18
N VAL A 908 21.96 30.65 -2.32
CA VAL A 908 23.09 29.93 -2.90
C VAL A 908 24.21 30.89 -3.29
N GLU A 909 23.88 32.04 -3.87
CA GLU A 909 24.88 33.06 -4.22
C GLU A 909 25.58 33.64 -2.98
N ASP A 910 24.84 33.92 -1.91
CA ASP A 910 25.39 34.44 -0.64
C ASP A 910 26.30 33.41 0.07
N ASN A 911 25.99 32.12 -0.08
CA ASN A 911 26.66 31.03 0.62
C ASN A 911 27.54 30.15 -0.28
N ALA A 912 27.78 30.56 -1.52
CA ALA A 912 28.43 29.75 -2.56
C ALA A 912 29.77 29.14 -2.13
N ASN A 913 30.63 29.94 -1.48
CA ASN A 913 31.94 29.45 -1.04
C ASN A 913 31.82 28.30 -0.04
N TRP A 914 30.93 28.44 0.95
CA TRP A 914 30.74 27.42 1.97
C TRP A 914 30.00 26.19 1.43
N LEU A 915 28.98 26.38 0.59
CA LEU A 915 28.24 25.28 -0.04
C LEU A 915 29.14 24.46 -0.97
N THR A 916 29.99 25.12 -1.76
CA THR A 916 30.90 24.41 -2.67
C THR A 916 31.95 23.58 -1.94
N GLU A 917 32.31 23.95 -0.70
CA GLU A 917 33.23 23.21 0.16
C GLU A 917 32.57 22.10 0.99
N THR A 918 31.30 22.25 1.37
CA THR A 918 30.67 21.38 2.37
C THR A 918 29.42 20.64 1.91
N ALA A 919 28.70 21.11 0.89
CA ALA A 919 27.42 20.53 0.52
C ALA A 919 27.58 19.15 -0.13
N VAL A 920 26.98 18.15 0.49
CA VAL A 920 26.85 16.77 0.00
C VAL A 920 25.76 16.70 -1.05
N ALA A 921 24.55 17.11 -0.68
CA ALA A 921 23.40 17.08 -1.55
C ALA A 921 22.37 18.14 -1.15
N TYR A 922 21.57 18.56 -2.12
CA TYR A 922 20.34 19.32 -1.93
C TYR A 922 19.13 18.41 -2.19
N LEU A 923 18.24 18.31 -1.21
CA LEU A 923 16.98 17.57 -1.30
C LEU A 923 15.84 18.58 -1.41
N ASN A 924 15.15 18.56 -2.54
CA ASN A 924 14.00 19.41 -2.82
C ASN A 924 12.70 18.66 -2.57
N ILE A 925 11.75 19.34 -1.94
CA ILE A 925 10.35 18.94 -1.91
C ILE A 925 9.49 20.17 -2.17
N ASP A 926 9.01 20.33 -3.39
CA ASP A 926 8.19 21.46 -3.80
C ASP A 926 6.71 21.10 -3.62
N VAL A 927 6.09 20.59 -4.69
CA VAL A 927 4.79 19.95 -4.70
C VAL A 927 4.93 18.57 -4.07
N GLY A 928 4.98 18.53 -2.75
CA GLY A 928 5.02 17.29 -1.98
C GLY A 928 3.85 16.37 -2.31
N VAL A 929 2.64 16.92 -2.48
CA VAL A 929 1.43 16.19 -2.86
C VAL A 929 0.45 17.07 -3.65
N SER A 930 0.10 16.65 -4.85
CA SER A 930 -1.04 17.13 -5.65
C SER A 930 -1.87 15.98 -6.25
N GLY A 931 -1.55 14.75 -5.87
CA GLY A 931 -2.23 13.52 -6.27
C GLY A 931 -1.45 12.29 -5.77
N PRO A 932 -1.89 11.07 -6.09
CA PRO A 932 -1.33 9.87 -5.48
C PRO A 932 -0.03 9.37 -6.12
N HIS A 933 0.35 9.79 -7.33
CA HIS A 933 1.45 9.18 -8.07
C HIS A 933 2.79 9.81 -7.71
N VAL A 934 3.64 9.08 -7.00
CA VAL A 934 4.98 9.56 -6.60
C VAL A 934 5.95 9.50 -7.78
N ASP A 935 6.73 10.57 -7.97
CA ASP A 935 7.85 10.61 -8.90
C ASP A 935 9.12 11.16 -8.25
N LEU A 936 10.22 11.00 -8.97
CA LEU A 936 11.56 11.31 -8.50
C LEU A 936 12.38 11.80 -9.69
N SER A 937 13.04 12.94 -9.53
CA SER A 937 14.07 13.43 -10.45
C SER A 937 15.36 13.68 -9.68
N ALA A 938 16.50 13.25 -10.19
CA ALA A 938 17.76 13.38 -9.45
C ALA A 938 18.99 13.32 -10.35
N THR A 939 20.11 13.82 -9.82
CA THR A 939 21.43 13.54 -10.40
C THR A 939 21.73 12.03 -10.31
N PRO A 940 22.37 11.42 -11.34
CA PRO A 940 22.53 9.97 -11.48
C PRO A 940 23.03 9.19 -10.26
N GLU A 941 23.94 9.77 -9.49
CA GLU A 941 24.53 9.16 -8.32
C GLU A 941 23.57 8.99 -7.13
N LEU A 942 22.43 9.69 -7.15
CA LEU A 942 21.36 9.59 -6.15
C LEU A 942 20.23 8.64 -6.58
N HIS A 943 20.24 8.15 -7.82
CA HIS A 943 19.17 7.28 -8.36
C HIS A 943 18.96 6.03 -7.51
N GLN A 944 20.05 5.36 -7.14
CA GLN A 944 19.97 4.13 -6.36
C GLN A 944 19.33 4.37 -4.99
N ILE A 945 19.86 5.27 -4.17
CA ILE A 945 19.29 5.52 -2.84
C ILE A 945 17.88 6.11 -2.92
N GLY A 946 17.65 7.01 -3.87
CA GLY A 946 16.35 7.64 -4.10
C GLY A 946 15.27 6.60 -4.42
N GLY A 947 15.56 5.65 -5.30
CA GLY A 947 14.63 4.56 -5.64
C GLY A 947 14.52 3.49 -4.56
N GLU A 948 15.63 3.05 -3.96
CA GLU A 948 15.62 1.97 -2.95
C GLU A 948 14.83 2.34 -1.69
N LEU A 949 14.86 3.61 -1.28
CA LEU A 949 14.12 4.04 -0.08
C LEU A 949 12.61 4.09 -0.30
N PHE A 950 12.13 4.21 -1.54
CA PHE A 950 10.71 4.04 -1.81
C PHE A 950 10.20 2.65 -1.39
N LYS A 951 11.05 1.61 -1.39
CA LYS A 951 10.68 0.25 -0.94
C LYS A 951 10.43 0.18 0.57
N LYS A 952 10.88 1.17 1.36
CA LYS A 952 10.74 1.20 2.82
C LYS A 952 9.45 1.89 3.28
N VAL A 953 8.74 2.56 2.38
CA VAL A 953 7.55 3.35 2.72
C VAL A 953 6.32 2.77 2.03
N ILE A 954 5.23 2.65 2.78
CA ILE A 954 3.98 2.09 2.26
C ILE A 954 3.25 3.13 1.42
N PHE A 955 2.73 2.71 0.26
CA PHE A 955 1.87 3.52 -0.58
C PHE A 955 0.46 3.59 0.02
N PRO A 956 -0.10 4.79 0.31
CA PRO A 956 -1.30 4.92 1.12
C PRO A 956 -2.64 4.82 0.35
N ASN A 957 -2.66 4.49 -0.93
CA ASN A 957 -3.87 4.59 -1.76
C ASN A 957 -4.92 3.48 -1.49
N LYS A 958 -6.20 3.86 -1.52
CA LYS A 958 -7.38 3.06 -1.15
C LYS A 958 -7.61 1.91 -2.14
N GLY A 959 -6.98 0.77 -1.89
CA GLY A 959 -7.10 -0.46 -2.69
C GLY A 959 -5.78 -1.21 -2.90
N ALA A 960 -4.66 -0.52 -2.68
CA ALA A 960 -3.29 -1.03 -2.81
C ALA A 960 -2.77 -1.56 -1.45
N TYR A 961 -3.09 -2.81 -1.09
CA TYR A 961 -2.61 -3.37 0.18
C TYR A 961 -1.21 -3.99 0.03
N ASN A 962 -0.26 -3.53 0.86
CA ASN A 962 1.16 -3.93 0.85
C ASN A 962 1.98 -3.42 -0.34
N GLU A 963 1.49 -2.45 -1.10
CA GLU A 963 2.33 -1.74 -2.06
C GLU A 963 3.18 -0.71 -1.33
N THR A 964 4.41 -0.57 -1.79
CA THR A 964 5.35 0.46 -1.36
C THR A 964 5.29 1.66 -2.31
N LEU A 965 5.87 2.80 -1.94
CA LEU A 965 6.06 3.90 -2.89
C LEU A 965 6.84 3.44 -4.13
N TYR A 966 7.67 2.41 -4.00
CA TYR A 966 8.44 1.86 -5.12
C TYR A 966 7.53 1.14 -6.11
N ASP A 967 6.57 0.35 -5.62
CA ASP A 967 5.62 -0.35 -6.48
C ASP A 967 4.72 0.65 -7.22
N SER A 968 4.32 1.74 -6.55
CA SER A 968 3.61 2.85 -7.20
C SER A 968 4.46 3.52 -8.27
N TRP A 969 5.69 3.89 -7.95
CA TRP A 969 6.61 4.55 -8.87
C TRP A 969 6.95 3.65 -10.08
N VAL A 970 7.14 2.35 -9.88
CA VAL A 970 7.35 1.39 -10.97
C VAL A 970 6.11 1.21 -11.83
N ARG A 971 4.91 1.16 -11.22
CA ARG A 971 3.67 1.05 -11.98
C ARG A 971 3.41 2.29 -12.84
N ASP A 972 3.62 3.47 -12.29
CA ASP A 972 3.16 4.73 -12.87
C ASP A 972 4.23 5.39 -13.76
N TYR A 973 5.51 5.18 -13.43
CA TYR A 973 6.67 5.79 -14.08
C TYR A 973 7.76 4.79 -14.50
N GLU A 974 7.49 3.48 -14.47
CA GLU A 974 8.43 2.41 -14.88
C GLU A 974 9.72 2.37 -14.04
N GLY A 975 9.75 3.04 -12.88
CA GLY A 975 10.94 3.16 -12.05
C GLY A 975 11.99 4.08 -12.65
N ILE A 976 11.60 4.94 -13.59
CA ILE A 976 12.49 5.90 -14.25
C ILE A 976 12.67 7.11 -13.35
N VAL A 977 13.93 7.49 -13.11
CA VAL A 977 14.29 8.73 -12.43
C VAL A 977 14.39 9.84 -13.48
N GLY A 978 13.66 10.94 -13.28
CA GLY A 978 13.70 12.09 -14.16
C GLY A 978 15.05 12.83 -14.13
N VAL A 979 15.41 13.44 -15.26
CA VAL A 979 16.58 14.32 -15.35
C VAL A 979 16.20 15.72 -14.86
N LEU A 980 16.97 16.26 -13.93
CA LEU A 980 16.76 17.61 -13.41
C LEU A 980 17.03 18.66 -14.50
N GLY A 981 16.04 19.51 -14.75
CA GLY A 981 16.15 20.68 -15.62
C GLY A 981 16.17 21.94 -14.78
N SER A 982 15.05 22.65 -14.76
CA SER A 982 14.75 23.69 -13.79
C SER A 982 13.29 23.55 -13.32
N GLY A 983 12.74 24.59 -12.71
CA GLY A 983 11.35 24.61 -12.26
C GLY A 983 11.13 24.36 -10.78
N SER A 984 12.21 24.26 -9.99
CA SER A 984 12.17 24.45 -8.55
C SER A 984 13.58 24.81 -8.03
N ASP A 985 13.69 24.99 -6.72
CA ASP A 985 14.84 25.57 -6.01
C ASP A 985 16.15 24.78 -6.17
N TYR A 986 16.09 23.51 -6.57
CA TYR A 986 17.28 22.70 -6.85
C TYR A 986 18.17 23.27 -7.97
N THR A 987 17.61 24.12 -8.84
CA THR A 987 18.28 24.66 -10.02
C THR A 987 19.62 25.33 -9.65
N SER A 988 19.61 26.18 -8.63
CA SER A 988 20.82 26.91 -8.20
C SER A 988 21.87 25.95 -7.63
N PHE A 989 21.46 24.96 -6.83
CA PHE A 989 22.37 23.98 -6.25
C PHE A 989 23.05 23.13 -7.33
N LEU A 990 22.28 22.61 -8.28
CA LEU A 990 22.80 21.83 -9.41
C LEU A 990 23.83 22.61 -10.23
N HIS A 991 23.56 23.89 -10.52
CA HIS A 991 24.47 24.74 -11.31
C HIS A 991 25.66 25.30 -10.52
N TYR A 992 25.72 25.07 -9.21
CA TYR A 992 26.94 25.17 -8.39
C TYR A 992 27.64 23.81 -8.19
N GLY A 993 27.17 22.77 -8.88
CA GLY A 993 27.77 21.45 -8.92
C GLY A 993 27.49 20.66 -7.66
N ILE A 994 26.30 20.79 -7.07
CA ILE A 994 25.86 20.05 -5.88
C ILE A 994 24.88 18.96 -6.32
N SER A 995 25.10 17.74 -5.86
CA SER A 995 24.17 16.61 -6.06
C SER A 995 22.76 17.01 -5.64
N SER A 996 21.77 16.76 -6.48
CA SER A 996 20.42 17.29 -6.26
C SER A 996 19.36 16.23 -6.55
N LEU A 997 18.29 16.26 -5.77
CA LEU A 997 17.14 15.37 -5.90
C LEU A 997 15.86 16.14 -5.62
N ASP A 998 14.84 15.89 -6.41
CA ASP A 998 13.49 16.43 -6.29
C ASP A 998 12.47 15.29 -6.23
N VAL A 999 11.56 15.35 -5.27
CA VAL A 999 10.54 14.34 -5.03
C VAL A 999 9.19 14.99 -4.77
N GLY A 1000 8.13 14.40 -5.31
CA GLY A 1000 6.75 14.84 -5.09
C GLY A 1000 5.74 13.77 -5.44
N SER A 1001 4.46 14.14 -5.46
CA SER A 1001 3.43 13.29 -6.05
C SER A 1001 2.36 14.08 -6.79
N GLY A 1002 1.94 13.55 -7.94
CA GLY A 1002 1.01 14.18 -8.88
C GLY A 1002 -0.24 13.35 -9.17
N GLY A 1003 -1.18 13.96 -9.89
CA GLY A 1003 -2.38 13.31 -10.40
C GLY A 1003 -2.17 12.59 -11.74
N GLY A 1004 -2.85 11.47 -11.94
CA GLY A 1004 -2.89 10.73 -13.19
C GLY A 1004 -4.14 11.06 -14.01
N PRO A 1005 -4.34 10.39 -15.18
CA PRO A 1005 -5.47 10.68 -16.06
C PRO A 1005 -6.85 10.45 -15.44
N ASN A 1006 -6.94 9.74 -14.31
CA ASN A 1006 -8.21 9.39 -13.66
C ASN A 1006 -8.36 10.03 -12.26
N ASP A 1007 -7.44 10.89 -11.85
CA ASP A 1007 -7.45 11.53 -10.54
C ASP A 1007 -8.08 12.92 -10.61
N PRO A 1008 -8.55 13.45 -9.47
CA PRO A 1008 -9.10 14.80 -9.41
C PRO A 1008 -8.14 15.84 -9.99
N ILE A 1009 -8.70 16.79 -10.73
CA ILE A 1009 -7.90 17.82 -11.37
C ILE A 1009 -7.44 18.82 -10.32
N TRP A 1010 -6.12 18.95 -10.21
CA TRP A 1010 -5.49 19.98 -9.42
C TRP A 1010 -5.50 21.33 -10.14
N HIS A 1011 -5.96 22.36 -9.41
CA HIS A 1011 -6.11 23.72 -9.91
C HIS A 1011 -4.82 24.53 -9.74
N TYR A 1012 -3.73 24.02 -10.30
CA TYR A 1012 -2.40 24.62 -10.23
C TYR A 1012 -2.41 26.16 -10.45
N HIS A 1013 -1.84 26.89 -9.49
CA HIS A 1013 -1.76 28.36 -9.41
C HIS A 1013 -3.10 29.12 -9.53
N SER A 1014 -4.23 28.47 -9.28
CA SER A 1014 -5.55 29.09 -9.22
C SER A 1014 -5.96 29.34 -7.77
N ASN A 1015 -6.90 30.26 -7.55
CA ASN A 1015 -7.54 30.45 -6.24
C ASN A 1015 -8.23 29.17 -5.71
N TYR A 1016 -8.40 28.16 -6.55
CA TYR A 1016 -8.97 26.85 -6.19
C TYR A 1016 -7.91 25.81 -5.82
N ASP A 1017 -6.61 26.12 -5.91
CA ASP A 1017 -5.59 25.36 -5.19
C ASP A 1017 -5.69 25.70 -3.70
N SER A 1018 -6.64 25.08 -3.03
CA SER A 1018 -7.06 25.45 -1.68
C SER A 1018 -7.03 24.27 -0.74
N TYR A 1019 -7.07 24.57 0.56
CA TYR A 1019 -7.23 23.55 1.58
C TYR A 1019 -8.51 22.73 1.38
N HIS A 1020 -9.59 23.38 0.92
CA HIS A 1020 -10.83 22.67 0.59
C HIS A 1020 -10.62 21.63 -0.52
N TRP A 1021 -9.94 21.99 -1.60
CA TRP A 1021 -9.62 21.03 -2.67
C TRP A 1021 -8.73 19.90 -2.15
N MET A 1022 -7.68 20.22 -1.40
CA MET A 1022 -6.73 19.23 -0.88
C MET A 1022 -7.40 18.22 0.06
N SER A 1023 -8.19 18.70 1.03
CA SER A 1023 -8.85 17.87 2.03
C SER A 1023 -10.04 17.06 1.46
N THR A 1024 -10.62 17.50 0.34
CA THR A 1024 -11.79 16.85 -0.28
C THR A 1024 -11.41 15.91 -1.42
N PHE A 1025 -10.41 16.28 -2.23
CA PHE A 1025 -10.06 15.59 -3.47
C PHE A 1025 -8.58 15.20 -3.55
N GLY A 1026 -7.66 16.10 -3.19
CA GLY A 1026 -6.22 15.90 -3.39
C GLY A 1026 -5.62 14.77 -2.54
N ASP A 1027 -5.75 14.87 -1.21
CA ASP A 1027 -5.31 13.84 -0.25
C ASP A 1027 -6.24 13.80 0.98
N PRO A 1028 -7.47 13.28 0.84
CA PRO A 1028 -8.41 13.20 1.96
C PRO A 1028 -7.86 12.31 3.09
N GLY A 1029 -7.54 12.93 4.22
CA GLY A 1029 -6.90 12.28 5.37
C GLY A 1029 -5.38 12.39 5.42
N PHE A 1030 -4.76 13.16 4.50
CA PHE A 1030 -3.34 13.52 4.50
C PHE A 1030 -2.39 12.30 4.55
N HIS A 1031 -2.79 11.21 3.90
CA HIS A 1031 -2.04 9.95 3.94
C HIS A 1031 -0.86 9.97 2.98
N GLN A 1032 -1.04 10.55 1.78
CA GLN A 1032 0.05 10.71 0.82
C GLN A 1032 1.11 11.68 1.35
N HIS A 1033 0.69 12.76 2.04
CA HIS A 1033 1.63 13.69 2.68
C HIS A 1033 2.52 12.97 3.70
N ALA A 1034 1.93 12.10 4.52
CA ALA A 1034 2.68 11.33 5.48
C ALA A 1034 3.66 10.36 4.81
N ALA A 1035 3.26 9.67 3.73
CA ALA A 1035 4.14 8.75 3.02
C ALA A 1035 5.33 9.47 2.35
N VAL A 1036 5.08 10.56 1.62
CA VAL A 1036 6.17 11.36 1.01
C VAL A 1036 7.10 11.93 2.08
N GLY A 1037 6.55 12.40 3.21
CA GLY A 1037 7.35 12.87 4.34
C GLY A 1037 8.18 11.78 5.01
N GLN A 1038 7.62 10.59 5.20
CA GLN A 1038 8.35 9.42 5.72
C GLN A 1038 9.53 9.08 4.82
N TYR A 1039 9.31 9.02 3.50
CA TYR A 1039 10.38 8.79 2.52
C TYR A 1039 11.49 9.84 2.62
N LEU A 1040 11.11 11.13 2.60
CA LEU A 1040 12.08 12.22 2.64
C LEU A 1040 12.89 12.20 3.94
N SER A 1041 12.26 11.82 5.07
CA SER A 1041 12.94 11.69 6.36
C SER A 1041 13.98 10.56 6.36
N LEU A 1042 13.69 9.43 5.69
CA LEU A 1042 14.62 8.32 5.55
C LEU A 1042 15.80 8.68 4.64
N LEU A 1043 15.53 9.35 3.51
CA LEU A 1043 16.57 9.82 2.59
C LEU A 1043 17.51 10.80 3.29
N THR A 1044 16.94 11.77 3.99
CA THR A 1044 17.70 12.74 4.80
C THR A 1044 18.54 12.03 5.86
N PHE A 1045 17.97 11.06 6.58
CA PHE A 1045 18.67 10.31 7.63
C PHE A 1045 19.89 9.54 7.10
N HIS A 1046 19.74 8.79 6.00
CA HIS A 1046 20.86 8.01 5.44
C HIS A 1046 21.99 8.92 4.94
N LEU A 1047 21.67 10.05 4.32
CA LEU A 1047 22.68 11.04 3.95
C LEU A 1047 23.38 11.66 5.17
N LEU A 1048 22.69 11.80 6.31
CA LEU A 1048 23.27 12.36 7.53
C LEU A 1048 24.07 11.37 8.37
N ASP A 1049 23.73 10.07 8.35
CA ASP A 1049 24.20 9.09 9.34
C ASP A 1049 25.07 7.97 8.78
N ASP A 1050 24.91 7.59 7.50
CA ASP A 1050 25.68 6.47 6.94
C ASP A 1050 27.19 6.79 6.96
N GLN A 1051 28.01 5.79 7.34
CA GLN A 1051 29.46 5.98 7.51
C GLN A 1051 30.14 6.41 6.21
N VAL A 1052 29.77 5.77 5.11
CA VAL A 1052 30.09 6.23 3.75
C VAL A 1052 28.81 6.81 3.15
N LEU A 1053 28.94 7.91 2.41
CA LEU A 1053 27.83 8.50 1.67
C LEU A 1053 27.23 7.45 0.71
N PRO A 1054 25.91 7.22 0.74
CA PRO A 1054 25.25 6.23 -0.11
C PRO A 1054 25.07 6.78 -1.54
N ILE A 1055 26.19 7.05 -2.21
CA ILE A 1055 26.29 7.69 -3.52
C ILE A 1055 26.84 6.67 -4.52
N ASP A 1056 26.12 6.46 -5.63
CA ASP A 1056 26.51 5.53 -6.69
C ASP A 1056 27.09 6.26 -7.90
N VAL A 1057 28.36 6.65 -7.80
CA VAL A 1057 29.07 7.32 -8.91
C VAL A 1057 29.27 6.41 -10.14
N GLN A 1058 29.14 5.08 -10.00
CA GLN A 1058 29.23 4.16 -11.13
C GLN A 1058 27.99 4.30 -12.02
N ASN A 1059 26.81 4.49 -11.43
CA ASN A 1059 25.58 4.78 -12.16
C ASN A 1059 25.68 6.06 -13.00
N TYR A 1060 26.43 7.06 -12.55
CA TYR A 1060 26.66 8.27 -13.35
C TYR A 1060 27.34 7.96 -14.70
N ALA A 1061 28.29 7.02 -14.72
CA ALA A 1061 28.92 6.60 -15.97
C ALA A 1061 27.93 5.86 -16.90
N VAL A 1062 26.95 5.15 -16.35
CA VAL A 1062 25.88 4.48 -17.12
C VAL A 1062 25.00 5.54 -17.78
N GLU A 1063 24.51 6.52 -17.01
CA GLU A 1063 23.66 7.59 -17.50
C GLU A 1063 24.38 8.49 -18.52
N LEU A 1064 25.67 8.80 -18.33
CA LEU A 1064 26.45 9.55 -19.33
C LEU A 1064 26.54 8.84 -20.68
N ARG A 1065 26.61 7.51 -20.70
CA ARG A 1065 26.59 6.73 -21.94
C ARG A 1065 25.22 6.80 -22.59
N ALA A 1066 24.15 6.64 -21.81
CA ALA A 1066 22.78 6.77 -22.29
C ALA A 1066 22.57 8.15 -22.93
N TYR A 1067 22.89 9.23 -22.21
CA TYR A 1067 22.74 10.61 -22.71
C TYR A 1067 23.55 10.87 -23.98
N ARG A 1068 24.68 10.18 -24.16
CA ARG A 1068 25.51 10.31 -25.37
C ARG A 1068 24.82 9.61 -26.53
N ASP A 1069 24.20 8.46 -26.28
CA ASP A 1069 23.47 7.72 -27.28
C ASP A 1069 22.22 8.50 -27.73
N ASP A 1070 21.50 9.16 -26.82
CA ASP A 1070 20.44 10.12 -27.17
C ASP A 1070 20.96 11.29 -28.00
N LEU A 1071 22.13 11.84 -27.64
CA LEU A 1071 22.77 12.91 -28.41
C LEU A 1071 23.11 12.45 -29.83
N ILE A 1072 23.51 11.20 -30.04
CA ILE A 1072 23.74 10.63 -31.38
C ILE A 1072 22.44 10.63 -32.18
N GLU A 1073 21.33 10.20 -31.58
CA GLU A 1073 20.02 10.23 -32.23
C GLU A 1073 19.60 11.65 -32.62
N VAL A 1074 19.83 12.64 -31.75
CA VAL A 1074 19.57 14.05 -32.06
C VAL A 1074 20.47 14.54 -33.21
N ILE A 1075 21.76 14.22 -33.21
CA ILE A 1075 22.67 14.58 -34.31
C ILE A 1075 22.20 14.01 -35.63
N ASP A 1076 21.79 12.74 -35.65
CA ASP A 1076 21.28 12.05 -36.83
C ASP A 1076 19.95 12.65 -37.31
N GLN A 1077 19.03 12.97 -36.38
CA GLN A 1077 17.74 13.59 -36.67
C GLN A 1077 17.91 14.93 -37.41
N TYR A 1078 18.88 15.73 -37.00
CA TYR A 1078 19.16 17.04 -37.60
C TYR A 1078 20.18 16.98 -38.75
N GLY A 1079 20.66 15.79 -39.11
CA GLY A 1079 21.60 15.58 -40.22
C GLY A 1079 22.96 16.28 -40.01
N ALA A 1080 23.37 16.49 -38.76
CA ALA A 1080 24.64 17.10 -38.41
C ALA A 1080 25.78 16.07 -38.44
N THR A 1081 27.03 16.54 -38.44
CA THR A 1081 28.22 15.68 -38.31
C THR A 1081 29.14 16.27 -37.25
N ILE A 1082 29.12 15.67 -36.06
CA ILE A 1082 29.90 16.07 -34.90
C ILE A 1082 30.75 14.87 -34.45
N ASP A 1083 32.04 15.09 -34.21
CA ASP A 1083 32.93 14.05 -33.68
C ASP A 1083 32.78 13.97 -32.14
N LEU A 1084 32.19 12.88 -31.66
CA LEU A 1084 31.98 12.63 -30.22
C LEU A 1084 33.07 11.75 -29.59
N THR A 1085 34.20 11.51 -30.27
CA THR A 1085 35.28 10.65 -29.76
C THR A 1085 35.83 11.17 -28.43
N ASP A 1086 36.12 12.47 -28.34
CA ASP A 1086 36.65 13.10 -27.11
C ASP A 1086 35.69 13.00 -25.93
N LEU A 1087 34.38 13.17 -26.19
CA LEU A 1087 33.32 12.98 -25.19
C LEU A 1087 33.24 11.51 -24.73
N SER A 1088 33.29 10.57 -25.68
CA SER A 1088 33.23 9.14 -25.39
C SER A 1088 34.42 8.68 -24.56
N ASP A 1089 35.63 9.13 -24.90
CA ASP A 1089 36.85 8.84 -24.16
C ASP A 1089 36.77 9.41 -22.73
N ALA A 1090 36.27 10.64 -22.56
CA ALA A 1090 36.08 11.24 -21.25
C ALA A 1090 35.09 10.46 -20.37
N ILE A 1091 34.00 9.93 -20.95
CA ILE A 1091 33.02 9.11 -20.23
C ILE A 1091 33.67 7.81 -19.74
N GLU A 1092 34.48 7.14 -20.57
CA GLU A 1092 35.18 5.93 -20.16
C GLU A 1092 36.30 6.21 -19.13
N GLU A 1093 37.00 7.33 -19.25
CA GLU A 1093 37.94 7.80 -18.22
C GLU A 1093 37.22 8.01 -16.88
N PHE A 1094 36.06 8.69 -16.88
CA PHE A 1094 35.24 8.87 -15.67
C PHE A 1094 34.80 7.52 -15.09
N ALA A 1095 34.35 6.58 -15.92
CA ALA A 1095 33.96 5.25 -15.47
C ALA A 1095 35.10 4.51 -14.75
N LEU A 1096 36.33 4.60 -15.27
CA LEU A 1096 37.52 4.03 -14.62
C LEU A 1096 37.79 4.67 -13.24
N ARG A 1097 37.58 5.98 -13.10
CA ARG A 1097 37.76 6.69 -11.82
C ARG A 1097 36.66 6.36 -10.81
N ALA A 1098 35.42 6.20 -11.27
CA ALA A 1098 34.31 5.72 -10.44
C ALA A 1098 34.61 4.32 -9.86
N GLU A 1099 35.20 3.42 -10.65
CA GLU A 1099 35.67 2.10 -10.17
C GLU A 1099 36.81 2.18 -9.15
N GLU A 1100 37.74 3.14 -9.31
CA GLU A 1100 38.85 3.35 -8.38
C GLU A 1100 38.36 3.76 -6.99
N VAL A 1101 37.46 4.76 -6.91
CA VAL A 1101 36.90 5.20 -5.63
C VAL A 1101 36.00 4.15 -4.99
N LYS A 1102 35.27 3.35 -5.79
CA LYS A 1102 34.46 2.25 -5.25
C LYS A 1102 35.34 1.18 -4.60
N LYS A 1103 36.49 0.85 -5.20
CA LYS A 1103 37.46 -0.06 -4.60
C LYS A 1103 38.05 0.50 -3.30
N LEU A 1104 38.29 1.82 -3.25
CA LEU A 1104 38.71 2.48 -2.01
C LEU A 1104 37.66 2.32 -0.92
N GLU A 1105 36.39 2.62 -1.20
CA GLU A 1105 35.28 2.47 -0.25
C GLU A 1105 35.22 1.04 0.31
N VAL A 1106 35.18 0.03 -0.57
CA VAL A 1106 35.08 -1.38 -0.15
C VAL A 1106 36.26 -1.78 0.73
N SER A 1107 37.48 -1.34 0.37
CA SER A 1107 38.68 -1.59 1.16
C SER A 1107 38.65 -0.86 2.50
N ALA A 1108 38.22 0.40 2.52
CA ALA A 1108 38.18 1.25 3.71
C ALA A 1108 37.18 0.72 4.75
N LEU A 1109 36.00 0.30 4.31
CA LEU A 1109 34.99 -0.35 5.14
C LEU A 1109 35.48 -1.70 5.69
N GLY A 1110 36.09 -2.54 4.85
CA GLY A 1110 36.61 -3.85 5.27
C GLY A 1110 37.76 -3.79 6.27
N LEU A 1111 38.54 -2.70 6.25
CA LEU A 1111 39.66 -2.46 7.18
C LEU A 1111 39.30 -1.57 8.36
N HIS A 1112 38.09 -1.00 8.39
CA HIS A 1112 37.67 0.04 9.33
C HIS A 1112 38.64 1.24 9.37
N ASP A 1113 39.13 1.66 8.20
CA ASP A 1113 40.06 2.79 8.07
C ASP A 1113 39.29 4.12 7.92
N GLU A 1114 39.08 4.80 9.05
CA GLU A 1114 38.34 6.07 9.10
C GLU A 1114 38.93 7.16 8.19
N ALA A 1115 40.25 7.17 7.97
CA ALA A 1115 40.88 8.17 7.11
C ALA A 1115 40.52 7.93 5.63
N GLN A 1116 40.48 6.65 5.22
CA GLN A 1116 40.09 6.28 3.86
C GLN A 1116 38.58 6.41 3.63
N ILE A 1117 37.77 6.17 4.66
CA ILE A 1117 36.32 6.45 4.63
C ILE A 1117 36.08 7.94 4.43
N GLN A 1118 36.78 8.80 5.18
CA GLN A 1118 36.66 10.24 5.02
C GLN A 1118 37.15 10.70 3.64
N LEU A 1119 38.21 10.09 3.12
CA LEU A 1119 38.68 10.34 1.75
C LEU A 1119 37.57 10.00 0.74
N ALA A 1120 37.00 8.80 0.79
CA ALA A 1120 35.90 8.41 -0.10
C ALA A 1120 34.70 9.38 -0.02
N ASN A 1121 34.29 9.78 1.19
CA ASN A 1121 33.20 10.76 1.37
C ASN A 1121 33.51 12.11 0.72
N SER A 1122 34.72 12.65 0.89
CA SER A 1122 35.10 13.90 0.21
C SER A 1122 35.05 13.79 -1.31
N LYS A 1123 35.43 12.62 -1.86
CA LYS A 1123 35.38 12.34 -3.31
C LYS A 1123 33.94 12.33 -3.82
N TYR A 1124 33.05 11.65 -3.09
CA TYR A 1124 31.62 11.58 -3.43
C TYR A 1124 30.89 12.92 -3.27
N ARG A 1125 31.29 13.76 -2.31
CA ARG A 1125 30.75 15.11 -2.15
C ARG A 1125 31.19 16.05 -3.29
N ASP A 1126 32.46 15.97 -3.70
CA ASP A 1126 33.09 17.02 -4.51
C ASP A 1126 33.06 16.77 -6.03
N PHE A 1127 32.84 15.53 -6.50
CA PHE A 1127 33.01 15.21 -7.93
C PHE A 1127 32.10 16.01 -8.86
N GLN A 1128 30.86 16.29 -8.44
CA GLN A 1128 29.88 17.10 -9.17
C GLN A 1128 30.41 18.52 -9.48
N ARG A 1129 31.31 19.07 -8.66
CA ARG A 1129 31.97 20.36 -8.91
C ARG A 1129 32.79 20.34 -10.21
N GLY A 1130 33.20 19.15 -10.67
CA GLY A 1130 33.86 18.98 -11.96
C GLY A 1130 32.96 19.30 -13.15
N PHE A 1131 31.67 18.96 -13.09
CA PHE A 1131 30.72 19.22 -14.18
C PHE A 1131 30.36 20.70 -14.35
N VAL A 1132 30.67 21.56 -13.39
CA VAL A 1132 30.48 23.02 -13.50
C VAL A 1132 31.78 23.79 -13.74
N SER A 1133 32.90 23.08 -13.95
CA SER A 1133 34.24 23.67 -14.04
C SER A 1133 34.55 24.43 -15.34
N GLN A 1134 33.64 24.39 -16.32
CA GLN A 1134 33.89 24.88 -17.68
C GLN A 1134 33.22 26.23 -18.00
N GLY A 1135 32.60 26.85 -16.99
CA GLY A 1135 31.84 28.09 -17.13
C GLY A 1135 30.42 27.85 -17.62
N GLY A 1136 29.69 28.94 -17.89
CA GLY A 1136 28.29 28.88 -18.30
C GLY A 1136 28.07 28.45 -19.76
N LEU A 1137 26.86 28.01 -20.05
CA LEU A 1137 26.38 27.66 -21.39
C LEU A 1137 26.38 28.88 -22.33
N PRO A 1138 26.39 28.68 -23.66
CA PRO A 1138 26.30 29.78 -24.61
C PRO A 1138 25.08 30.65 -24.33
N ASP A 1139 25.31 31.96 -24.22
CA ASP A 1139 24.28 32.98 -23.97
C ASP A 1139 23.54 32.82 -22.63
N ARG A 1140 24.02 31.95 -21.74
CA ARG A 1140 23.36 31.59 -20.47
C ARG A 1140 24.37 31.31 -19.35
N GLU A 1141 25.03 32.36 -18.87
CA GLU A 1141 26.19 32.24 -17.96
C GLU A 1141 25.88 31.60 -16.60
N PHE A 1142 24.62 31.68 -16.14
CA PHE A 1142 24.18 31.06 -14.88
C PHE A 1142 24.25 29.53 -14.94
N PHE A 1143 23.82 28.94 -16.06
CA PHE A 1143 23.74 27.48 -16.22
C PHE A 1143 25.12 26.93 -16.57
N ARG A 1144 25.81 26.35 -15.59
CA ARG A 1144 27.21 25.89 -15.74
C ARG A 1144 27.39 24.39 -15.87
N HIS A 1145 26.33 23.62 -15.62
CA HIS A 1145 26.43 22.16 -15.53
C HIS A 1145 26.48 21.56 -16.94
N VAL A 1146 27.61 20.92 -17.29
CA VAL A 1146 27.86 20.46 -18.68
C VAL A 1146 27.02 19.25 -19.09
N VAL A 1147 26.41 18.53 -18.14
CA VAL A 1147 25.66 17.29 -18.40
C VAL A 1147 24.17 17.56 -18.61
N ASN A 1148 23.57 18.49 -17.87
CA ASN A 1148 22.13 18.78 -17.94
C ASN A 1148 21.86 20.21 -17.47
N ALA A 1149 20.90 20.86 -18.12
CA ALA A 1149 20.40 22.20 -17.82
C ALA A 1149 18.95 22.32 -18.33
N PRO A 1150 18.18 23.32 -17.90
CA PRO A 1150 16.91 23.64 -18.55
C PRO A 1150 17.10 23.90 -20.05
N GLY A 1151 16.19 23.38 -20.88
CA GLY A 1151 16.23 23.63 -22.32
C GLY A 1151 15.91 25.08 -22.69
N LEU A 1152 16.61 25.60 -23.69
CA LEU A 1152 16.50 27.00 -24.12
C LEU A 1152 15.05 27.41 -24.45
N ASP A 1153 14.30 26.58 -25.18
CA ASP A 1153 12.91 26.85 -25.59
C ASP A 1153 11.86 26.07 -24.80
N THR A 1154 12.25 25.16 -23.90
CA THR A 1154 11.32 24.38 -23.06
C THR A 1154 11.15 24.98 -21.68
N GLY A 1155 12.19 25.62 -21.12
CA GLY A 1155 12.14 26.21 -19.78
C GLY A 1155 12.39 25.16 -18.70
N TYR A 1156 11.36 24.44 -18.25
CA TYR A 1156 11.50 23.49 -17.14
C TYR A 1156 12.19 22.18 -17.54
N ALA A 1157 11.86 21.63 -18.71
CA ALA A 1157 12.37 20.33 -19.14
C ALA A 1157 13.88 20.36 -19.35
N ALA A 1158 14.56 19.33 -18.84
CA ALA A 1158 16.00 19.18 -18.99
C ALA A 1158 16.41 18.92 -20.44
N VAL A 1159 17.60 19.40 -20.80
CA VAL A 1159 18.34 18.99 -21.99
C VAL A 1159 19.67 18.42 -21.52
N THR A 1160 19.98 17.19 -21.94
CA THR A 1160 21.26 16.54 -21.67
C THR A 1160 22.31 17.01 -22.68
N PHE A 1161 23.57 17.10 -22.22
CA PHE A 1161 24.68 17.73 -22.93
C PHE A 1161 24.31 19.04 -23.65
N PRO A 1162 23.70 20.00 -22.93
CA PRO A 1162 22.95 21.11 -23.52
C PRO A 1162 23.77 21.97 -24.49
N GLY A 1163 25.05 22.21 -24.21
CA GLY A 1163 25.91 22.97 -25.12
C GLY A 1163 26.12 22.30 -26.49
N ILE A 1164 26.04 20.97 -26.57
CA ILE A 1164 26.14 20.21 -27.81
C ILE A 1164 24.76 20.04 -28.44
N THR A 1165 23.80 19.55 -27.65
CA THR A 1165 22.43 19.24 -28.11
C THR A 1165 21.74 20.47 -28.69
N GLU A 1166 21.75 21.59 -27.98
CA GLU A 1166 21.17 22.84 -28.47
C GLU A 1166 22.02 23.44 -29.61
N GLY A 1167 23.34 23.25 -29.58
CA GLY A 1167 24.21 23.64 -30.68
C GLY A 1167 23.81 22.97 -32.00
N VAL A 1168 23.37 21.71 -31.95
CA VAL A 1168 22.84 20.97 -33.11
C VAL A 1168 21.42 21.43 -33.45
N GLN A 1169 20.51 21.49 -32.47
CA GLN A 1169 19.10 21.85 -32.70
C GLN A 1169 18.91 23.25 -33.30
N TYR A 1170 19.78 24.19 -32.95
CA TYR A 1170 19.72 25.59 -33.42
C TYR A 1170 20.73 25.91 -34.54
N ASP A 1171 21.30 24.91 -35.20
CA ASP A 1171 22.27 25.06 -36.29
C ASP A 1171 23.51 25.93 -35.92
N ARG A 1172 23.94 25.85 -34.66
CA ARG A 1172 25.16 26.46 -34.11
C ARG A 1172 26.28 25.42 -34.04
N LEU A 1173 26.62 24.82 -35.18
CA LEU A 1173 27.52 23.66 -35.24
C LEU A 1173 28.94 23.94 -34.72
N ASP A 1174 29.43 25.17 -34.82
CA ASP A 1174 30.75 25.54 -34.29
C ASP A 1174 30.73 25.61 -32.75
N ASP A 1175 29.62 26.06 -32.16
CA ASP A 1175 29.40 25.98 -30.72
C ASP A 1175 29.31 24.51 -30.29
N ALA A 1176 28.51 23.70 -31.00
CA ALA A 1176 28.39 22.27 -30.69
C ALA A 1176 29.75 21.56 -30.66
N LYS A 1177 30.61 21.80 -31.66
CA LYS A 1177 31.98 21.24 -31.71
C LYS A 1177 32.85 21.74 -30.55
N ALA A 1178 32.79 23.02 -30.23
CA ALA A 1178 33.54 23.56 -29.10
C ALA A 1178 33.08 22.96 -27.76
N TRP A 1179 31.78 22.69 -27.63
CA TRP A 1179 31.18 22.11 -26.44
C TRP A 1179 31.43 20.62 -26.27
N VAL A 1180 31.75 19.86 -27.34
CA VAL A 1180 32.27 18.49 -27.18
C VAL A 1180 33.47 18.48 -26.24
N SER A 1181 34.50 19.27 -26.53
CA SER A 1181 35.71 19.30 -25.71
C SER A 1181 35.50 19.95 -24.34
N LYS A 1182 34.63 20.97 -24.22
CA LYS A 1182 34.30 21.52 -22.90
C LYS A 1182 33.60 20.49 -22.02
N THR A 1183 32.55 19.84 -22.53
CA THR A 1183 31.82 18.79 -21.80
C THR A 1183 32.77 17.64 -21.42
N ALA A 1184 33.61 17.19 -22.35
CA ALA A 1184 34.63 16.17 -22.09
C ALA A 1184 35.60 16.60 -20.96
N ASN A 1185 36.08 17.85 -20.97
CA ASN A 1185 36.94 18.38 -19.91
C ASN A 1185 36.23 18.47 -18.55
N GLY A 1186 34.95 18.83 -18.52
CA GLY A 1186 34.13 18.82 -17.31
C GLY A 1186 34.01 17.40 -16.73
N ILE A 1187 33.71 16.42 -17.58
CA ILE A 1187 33.63 15.00 -17.19
C ILE A 1187 34.99 14.48 -16.69
N ARG A 1188 36.09 14.78 -17.39
CA ARG A 1188 37.45 14.43 -16.93
C ARG A 1188 37.79 15.11 -15.60
N ARG A 1189 37.39 16.36 -15.41
CA ARG A 1189 37.61 17.06 -14.13
C ARG A 1189 36.85 16.37 -13.00
N ALA A 1190 35.61 15.96 -13.21
CA ALA A 1190 34.85 15.17 -12.25
C ALA A 1190 35.55 13.83 -11.95
N GLY A 1191 36.04 13.13 -12.98
CA GLY A 1191 36.82 11.90 -12.82
C GLY A 1191 38.13 12.09 -12.05
N GLU A 1192 38.88 13.15 -12.32
CA GLU A 1192 40.11 13.46 -11.57
C GLU A 1192 39.85 13.83 -10.11
N ILE A 1193 38.65 14.37 -9.78
CA ILE A 1193 38.24 14.52 -8.39
C ILE A 1193 38.09 13.14 -7.76
N LEU A 1194 37.44 12.17 -8.41
CA LEU A 1194 37.24 10.80 -7.91
C LEU A 1194 38.53 9.97 -7.79
N ARG A 1195 39.59 10.33 -8.50
CA ARG A 1195 40.86 9.60 -8.50
C ARG A 1195 41.44 9.41 -7.09
N VAL A 1196 41.88 8.19 -6.80
CA VAL A 1196 42.42 7.74 -5.50
C VAL A 1196 43.92 7.48 -5.58
#